data_AF-A0AB39ZG96-F1
#
_entry.id   AF-A0AB39ZG96-F1
#
_cell.length_a   1.000
_cell.length_b   1.000
_cell.length_c   1.000
_cell.angle_alpha   90.00
_cell.angle_beta   90.00
_cell.angle_gamma   90.00
#
_symmetry.space_group_name_H-M   'P 1'
#
loop_
_entity.id
_entity.type
_entity.pdbx_description
1 polymer ?
#
loop_
_entity_poly.entity_id
_entity_poly.type
_entity_poly.pdbx_seq_one_letter_code
_entity_poly.pdbx_strand_id
1 'polypeptide(L)'
;METQPEVPEVPLRPFKLAHQVVSLTGISFERKSIIGVVELTIVPNSENLRLIRLNAKQLRIYSVVLNDVCQAEFVYFDPFQDITHREPKSRVLEVYSKHHLAAAQITDPDANNGELLIQVPPEGYSMIQEGQGLRIRIEFSLENPKSGVHFVIPPTSTDEETQMNCSHMFTNCYENSTRLWFPCVDSFADPCTWRLEFTVDKNLTAVSCGELMEVIMTPDLRKKTFHYTVTTPVCAPNIALAVGQFEIYVDPHMHEVTHFCLPGMLPLLKNTVRYLHEAFEFFEETLSTRYPFSCYKQVFVDELDTDISAYATMSIASVNLLHSIAIIDQTYISRTFMSRAVAEQFFGCFITSHHWSDTWLAKGIAEYLCGLYSRKCFGNNEYRAWVQSELARVVRYEEQYGGIILDCSQPPAPLPVSGTNPSAAASKQQEIVHYFPIKSLHTVSPKYVEAMRRKAHLVIRMLEHRIGQELLIQVFNKQLALATNAASMKIGSGLWSQLLISTNIFIKAIFTVTGKDMSVFMDQWVRTGGHAKFSLTSVFNRKRNTIELEIRQDFVNQRGVRKYNGPLLVQLQELDGTFKHTLQIENTLVKSDITCHSKSRRNKKKKIPLCTGEEVDMDLSAMDDSPVLWIRLDPEMILLRDLIIEQPDFQWQYQLRHERDVTAQFQAIQALQKYPTNATRLALTDTIESERCFYQVRCEAAHSLTKVANQMVASWSGPPAMLNIFRKFFGSFSAPHIIKLNNFSNFQLYFLQKAIPVAMAGLRTSHGICPPEVMRFLFDLFKYNENSRNHYTDAYYRAALVEALGETLTPVVSVAIHGTQITTDSLSTDAKLVLDEVTRLLNMEKHLPSYKYMVSVSCLKVIRKLQKFGHLPSLPHIYRSYAEYGIYLDLRIAAMECLVDFVKVDGRSEDLEHLITLLETDPDPAARHALAQLLINNTPFTRESRSRLDKPNLVDRLWYSINTLAYDTKLRCDIVDLYYALYGSKRPNCLQAGENQSFYKDLMKDNGGSASSVTGSFKKTSEPKPPSQPLMDSLANEPQERHKPAMVTIKRTATEAFEVGDEIIKLERSEEITVLDEPVNVQAYDSETKVNILPTDDDAPESHQASKRLKTEIYAEDDNSSVMLDVGDSTRYESSYEEGKLKTGDGLLKKKKKKDKKKHKHKHKHKHNKDKDKDRERKDKDKRDPQISRLQARETATPDTLSSADSSNSNSLPPMNLN
;
A
#
# COMPACT_ATOMS: atom_id res chain seq x y z
N MET A 1 -34.87 30.47 0.60
CA MET A 1 -34.18 30.02 1.82
C MET A 1 -35.17 29.22 2.63
N GLU A 2 -35.18 27.91 2.41
CA GLU A 2 -35.76 26.98 3.38
C GLU A 2 -34.58 26.44 4.17
N THR A 3 -34.65 26.51 5.51
CA THR A 3 -33.61 25.96 6.37
C THR A 3 -33.66 24.45 6.28
N GLN A 4 -32.65 23.86 5.63
CA GLN A 4 -32.37 22.44 5.82
C GLN A 4 -32.16 22.19 7.33
N PRO A 5 -32.65 21.07 7.89
CA PRO A 5 -32.42 20.76 9.30
C PRO A 5 -30.91 20.65 9.53
N GLU A 6 -30.39 21.45 10.45
CA GLU A 6 -29.01 21.32 10.91
C GLU A 6 -28.85 19.92 11.51
N VAL A 7 -27.98 19.10 10.91
CA VAL A 7 -27.53 17.85 11.53
C VAL A 7 -26.78 18.27 12.80
N PRO A 8 -27.20 17.84 14.01
CA PRO A 8 -26.65 18.39 15.25
C PRO A 8 -25.14 18.16 15.33
N GLU A 9 -24.38 19.20 15.67
CA GLU A 9 -22.90 19.18 15.72
C GLU A 9 -22.32 18.38 16.90
N VAL A 10 -23.10 17.47 17.50
CA VAL A 10 -22.77 16.62 18.65
C VAL A 10 -23.51 15.28 18.51
N PRO A 11 -22.91 14.11 18.84
CA PRO A 11 -23.63 12.83 18.82
C PRO A 11 -24.86 12.85 19.73
N LEU A 12 -25.98 12.31 19.25
CA LEU A 12 -27.27 12.25 19.96
C LEU A 12 -27.29 11.22 21.12
N ARG A 13 -26.13 10.92 21.73
CA ARG A 13 -26.00 10.00 22.85
C ARG A 13 -26.59 10.61 24.14
N PRO A 14 -27.48 9.90 24.86
CA PRO A 14 -28.10 10.39 26.10
C PRO A 14 -27.17 10.36 27.32
N PHE A 15 -25.89 10.01 27.11
CA PHE A 15 -24.83 10.00 28.11
C PHE A 15 -23.46 10.29 27.46
N LYS A 16 -22.43 10.49 28.27
CA LYS A 16 -21.01 10.54 27.87
C LYS A 16 -20.17 9.58 28.70
N LEU A 17 -19.12 9.02 28.11
CA LEU A 17 -18.10 8.27 28.83
C LEU A 17 -17.03 9.22 29.38
N ALA A 18 -16.68 9.06 30.66
CA ALA A 18 -15.66 9.88 31.32
C ALA A 18 -14.33 9.13 31.54
N HIS A 19 -14.44 7.91 32.05
CA HIS A 19 -13.30 7.05 32.37
C HIS A 19 -13.67 5.59 32.12
N GLN A 20 -12.73 4.79 31.61
CA GLN A 20 -12.87 3.35 31.47
C GLN A 20 -11.70 2.63 32.12
N VAL A 21 -12.00 1.63 32.96
CA VAL A 21 -11.01 0.69 33.49
C VAL A 21 -11.15 -0.62 32.72
N VAL A 22 -10.06 -1.16 32.17
CA VAL A 22 -10.04 -2.50 31.54
C VAL A 22 -9.04 -3.35 32.31
N SER A 23 -9.50 -4.42 32.96
CA SER A 23 -8.66 -5.32 33.76
C SER A 23 -8.76 -6.75 33.22
N LEU A 24 -7.69 -7.24 32.60
CA LEU A 24 -7.61 -8.61 32.06
C LEU A 24 -6.79 -9.48 33.03
N THR A 25 -7.47 -10.43 33.66
CA THR A 25 -6.91 -11.27 34.74
C THR A 25 -6.50 -12.65 34.27
N GLY A 26 -7.15 -13.16 33.21
CA GLY A 26 -6.97 -14.52 32.71
C GLY A 26 -6.70 -14.57 31.21
N ILE A 27 -5.53 -14.11 30.77
CA ILE A 27 -5.00 -14.40 29.42
C ILE A 27 -4.39 -15.81 29.46
N SER A 28 -4.75 -16.67 28.50
CA SER A 28 -4.23 -18.03 28.34
C SER A 28 -3.97 -18.34 26.87
N PHE A 29 -2.74 -18.72 26.55
CA PHE A 29 -2.32 -19.13 25.21
C PHE A 29 -2.83 -20.53 24.86
N GLU A 30 -2.73 -21.49 25.79
CA GLU A 30 -3.24 -22.88 25.64
C GLU A 30 -4.69 -22.93 25.13
N ARG A 31 -5.57 -22.10 25.71
CA ARG A 31 -7.00 -22.05 25.40
C ARG A 31 -7.38 -20.95 24.41
N LYS A 32 -6.40 -20.15 23.95
CA LYS A 32 -6.61 -18.90 23.19
C LYS A 32 -7.75 -18.05 23.79
N SER A 33 -7.71 -17.84 25.11
CA SER A 33 -8.81 -17.25 25.86
C SER A 33 -8.38 -16.04 26.69
N ILE A 34 -9.28 -15.07 26.83
CA ILE A 34 -9.14 -13.90 27.70
C ILE A 34 -10.34 -13.84 28.64
N ILE A 35 -10.08 -13.72 29.94
CA ILE A 35 -11.07 -13.39 30.96
C ILE A 35 -10.73 -12.01 31.53
N GLY A 36 -11.74 -11.15 31.65
CA GLY A 36 -11.55 -9.78 32.12
C GLY A 36 -12.82 -9.08 32.58
N VAL A 37 -12.62 -7.88 33.09
CA VAL A 37 -13.65 -6.97 33.57
C VAL A 37 -13.43 -5.60 32.94
N VAL A 38 -14.50 -4.94 32.53
CA VAL A 38 -14.48 -3.52 32.14
C VAL A 38 -15.38 -2.72 33.07
N GLU A 39 -14.89 -1.58 33.57
CA GLU A 39 -15.66 -0.64 34.39
C GLU A 39 -15.79 0.70 33.66
N LEU A 40 -17.00 1.01 33.18
CA LEU A 40 -17.30 2.23 32.44
C LEU A 40 -17.92 3.27 33.37
N THR A 41 -17.27 4.43 33.52
CA THR A 41 -17.83 5.59 34.22
C THR A 41 -18.62 6.47 33.25
N ILE A 42 -19.94 6.47 33.39
CA ILE A 42 -20.89 7.15 32.52
C ILE A 42 -21.50 8.36 33.23
N VAL A 43 -21.54 9.50 32.52
CA VAL A 43 -22.23 10.73 32.94
C VAL A 43 -23.52 10.86 32.12
N PRO A 44 -24.72 10.83 32.72
CA PRO A 44 -25.97 11.05 32.00
C PRO A 44 -26.07 12.47 31.43
N ASN A 45 -26.48 12.60 30.15
CA ASN A 45 -26.92 13.88 29.57
C ASN A 45 -28.44 14.06 29.72
N SER A 46 -29.17 13.02 30.12
CA SER A 46 -30.63 12.99 30.22
C SER A 46 -31.10 12.29 31.49
N GLU A 47 -32.00 12.94 32.21
CA GLU A 47 -32.67 12.45 33.44
C GLU A 47 -33.49 11.16 33.24
N ASN A 48 -33.77 10.78 31.98
CA ASN A 48 -34.64 9.65 31.61
C ASN A 48 -33.88 8.48 30.94
N LEU A 49 -32.61 8.28 31.28
CA LEU A 49 -31.78 7.20 30.74
C LEU A 49 -32.22 5.80 31.26
N ARG A 50 -33.02 5.07 30.46
CA ARG A 50 -33.52 3.71 30.80
C ARG A 50 -32.76 2.55 30.19
N LEU A 51 -32.14 2.78 29.03
CA LEU A 51 -31.40 1.78 28.27
C LEU A 51 -30.03 2.34 27.94
N ILE A 52 -28.99 1.60 28.30
CA ILE A 52 -27.61 1.91 27.99
C ILE A 52 -27.17 0.91 26.93
N ARG A 53 -26.69 1.40 25.78
CA ARG A 53 -26.27 0.56 24.65
C ARG A 53 -24.77 0.63 24.50
N LEU A 54 -24.16 -0.55 24.41
CA LEU A 54 -22.73 -0.74 24.19
C LEU A 54 -22.54 -1.70 23.00
N ASN A 55 -21.36 -1.66 22.42
CA ASN A 55 -20.93 -2.58 21.38
C ASN A 55 -20.17 -3.75 21.99
N ALA A 56 -20.54 -4.96 21.57
CA ALA A 56 -19.84 -6.19 21.91
C ALA A 56 -20.07 -7.21 20.79
N LYS A 57 -19.05 -7.99 20.42
CA LYS A 57 -19.15 -9.11 19.48
C LYS A 57 -18.23 -10.24 19.92
N GLN A 58 -18.58 -11.49 19.58
CA GLN A 58 -17.86 -12.72 19.97
C GLN A 58 -17.54 -12.90 21.47
N LEU A 59 -18.11 -12.04 22.34
CA LEU A 59 -17.85 -11.99 23.78
C LEU A 59 -18.97 -12.68 24.56
N ARG A 60 -18.60 -13.47 25.57
CA ARG A 60 -19.52 -14.08 26.53
C ARG A 60 -19.57 -13.23 27.80
N ILE A 61 -20.65 -12.48 27.96
CA ILE A 61 -20.93 -11.69 29.17
C ILE A 61 -21.41 -12.63 30.29
N TYR A 62 -20.87 -12.48 31.50
CA TYR A 62 -21.29 -13.23 32.68
C TYR A 62 -22.20 -12.40 33.59
N SER A 63 -21.81 -11.17 33.90
CA SER A 63 -22.49 -10.29 34.83
C SER A 63 -22.42 -8.84 34.36
N VAL A 64 -23.43 -8.05 34.76
CA VAL A 64 -23.45 -6.60 34.65
C VAL A 64 -23.91 -6.05 36.00
N VAL A 65 -23.07 -5.23 36.63
CA VAL A 65 -23.31 -4.65 37.95
C VAL A 65 -23.15 -3.13 37.88
N LEU A 66 -24.07 -2.41 38.52
CA LEU A 66 -24.08 -0.95 38.60
C LEU A 66 -23.70 -0.49 40.00
N ASN A 67 -22.74 0.43 40.07
CA ASN A 67 -22.21 1.00 41.31
C ASN A 67 -21.84 -0.05 42.38
N ASP A 68 -21.41 -1.23 41.94
CA ASP A 68 -21.01 -2.39 42.77
C ASP A 68 -22.09 -2.91 43.73
N VAL A 69 -23.37 -2.53 43.50
CA VAL A 69 -24.53 -2.89 44.35
C VAL A 69 -25.68 -3.53 43.56
N CYS A 70 -26.02 -3.00 42.39
CA CYS A 70 -27.25 -3.39 41.68
C CYS A 70 -26.92 -4.27 40.46
N GLN A 71 -27.39 -5.52 40.42
CA GLN A 71 -27.26 -6.34 39.21
C GLN A 71 -28.27 -5.87 38.15
N ALA A 72 -27.82 -5.69 36.91
CA ALA A 72 -28.66 -5.22 35.80
C ALA A 72 -29.00 -6.36 34.82
N GLU A 73 -30.23 -6.36 34.31
CA GLU A 73 -30.60 -7.22 33.18
C GLU A 73 -29.96 -6.70 31.88
N PHE A 74 -29.46 -7.61 31.06
CA PHE A 74 -28.90 -7.29 29.75
C PHE A 74 -29.45 -8.20 28.66
N VAL A 75 -29.54 -7.67 27.44
CA VAL A 75 -29.91 -8.39 26.23
C VAL A 75 -28.79 -8.23 25.21
N TYR A 76 -28.37 -9.34 24.62
CA TYR A 76 -27.32 -9.38 23.59
C TYR A 76 -27.89 -9.89 22.26
N PHE A 77 -27.59 -9.21 21.16
CA PHE A 77 -27.89 -9.69 19.81
C PHE A 77 -26.85 -9.20 18.78
N ASP A 78 -26.57 -10.01 17.75
CA ASP A 78 -25.64 -9.67 16.68
C ASP A 78 -26.36 -9.70 15.32
N PRO A 79 -26.75 -8.54 14.76
CA PRO A 79 -27.51 -8.47 13.51
C PRO A 79 -26.63 -8.72 12.26
N PHE A 80 -25.34 -8.99 12.43
CA PHE A 80 -24.44 -9.39 11.35
C PHE A 80 -24.36 -10.90 11.13
N GLN A 81 -25.08 -11.70 11.93
CA GLN A 81 -25.26 -13.15 11.72
C GLN A 81 -26.52 -13.38 10.86
N ASP A 82 -26.41 -14.17 9.78
CA ASP A 82 -27.49 -14.44 8.80
C ASP A 82 -28.22 -13.17 8.26
N ILE A 83 -27.44 -12.15 7.87
CA ILE A 83 -27.89 -10.85 7.27
C ILE A 83 -28.96 -11.03 6.18
N THR A 84 -28.86 -12.11 5.41
CA THR A 84 -29.92 -12.54 4.48
C THR A 84 -30.46 -13.88 4.91
N HIS A 85 -31.78 -13.96 5.15
CA HIS A 85 -32.47 -15.24 5.36
C HIS A 85 -32.18 -16.21 4.21
N ARG A 86 -32.10 -17.51 4.57
CA ARG A 86 -31.53 -18.61 3.76
C ARG A 86 -32.31 -18.97 2.49
N GLU A 87 -33.23 -18.13 2.03
CA GLU A 87 -33.97 -18.36 0.79
C GLU A 87 -33.07 -18.27 -0.46
N PRO A 88 -33.17 -19.20 -1.43
CA PRO A 88 -32.36 -19.14 -2.65
C PRO A 88 -32.70 -17.96 -3.59
N LYS A 89 -33.74 -17.19 -3.25
CA LYS A 89 -34.18 -15.98 -3.97
C LYS A 89 -33.48 -14.69 -3.49
N SER A 90 -32.97 -14.66 -2.26
CA SER A 90 -32.32 -13.46 -1.66
C SER A 90 -30.89 -13.19 -2.19
N ARG A 91 -30.35 -14.12 -3.00
CA ARG A 91 -28.97 -14.17 -3.53
C ARG A 91 -28.67 -13.15 -4.64
N VAL A 92 -28.98 -11.88 -4.35
CA VAL A 92 -28.79 -10.72 -5.23
C VAL A 92 -28.07 -9.65 -4.42
N LEU A 93 -26.95 -9.16 -4.95
CA LEU A 93 -26.07 -8.27 -4.20
C LEU A 93 -26.73 -6.92 -3.87
N GLU A 94 -27.64 -6.44 -4.71
CA GLU A 94 -28.46 -5.24 -4.45
C GLU A 94 -29.49 -5.41 -3.32
N VAL A 95 -29.87 -6.65 -2.99
CA VAL A 95 -30.71 -6.97 -1.83
C VAL A 95 -29.83 -7.09 -0.59
N TYR A 96 -28.71 -7.82 -0.69
CA TYR A 96 -27.73 -7.95 0.38
C TYR A 96 -27.19 -6.59 0.86
N SER A 97 -26.79 -5.70 -0.05
CA SER A 97 -26.20 -4.41 0.32
C SER A 97 -27.12 -3.51 1.14
N LYS A 98 -28.44 -3.60 0.92
CA LYS A 98 -29.47 -2.88 1.70
C LYS A 98 -29.64 -3.48 3.10
N HIS A 99 -29.66 -4.81 3.22
CA HIS A 99 -29.73 -5.49 4.52
C HIS A 99 -28.44 -5.32 5.32
N HIS A 100 -27.27 -5.36 4.66
CA HIS A 100 -25.97 -5.14 5.29
C HIS A 100 -25.83 -3.71 5.85
N LEU A 101 -26.35 -2.69 5.13
CA LEU A 101 -26.46 -1.33 5.66
C LEU A 101 -27.39 -1.26 6.87
N ALA A 102 -28.56 -1.88 6.81
CA ALA A 102 -29.51 -1.89 7.93
C ALA A 102 -28.90 -2.54 9.18
N ALA A 103 -28.22 -3.68 9.03
CA ALA A 103 -27.49 -4.33 10.12
C ALA A 103 -26.42 -3.40 10.73
N ALA A 104 -25.59 -2.77 9.89
CA ALA A 104 -24.57 -1.82 10.34
C ALA A 104 -25.18 -0.64 11.12
N GLN A 105 -26.29 -0.06 10.64
CA GLN A 105 -26.99 1.05 11.30
C GLN A 105 -27.62 0.65 12.65
N ILE A 106 -28.03 -0.61 12.80
CA ILE A 106 -28.54 -1.16 14.07
C ILE A 106 -27.41 -1.43 15.09
N THR A 107 -26.15 -1.48 14.64
CA THR A 107 -24.95 -1.58 15.51
C THR A 107 -24.15 -0.29 15.67
N ASP A 108 -24.66 0.82 15.11
CA ASP A 108 -23.95 2.09 15.01
C ASP A 108 -23.99 2.87 16.34
N PRO A 109 -22.87 3.03 17.07
CA PRO A 109 -22.84 3.77 18.32
C PRO A 109 -23.17 5.25 18.16
N ASP A 110 -22.88 5.86 17.01
CA ASP A 110 -23.10 7.29 16.78
C ASP A 110 -24.59 7.60 16.55
N ALA A 111 -25.35 6.60 16.11
CA ALA A 111 -26.81 6.58 16.12
C ALA A 111 -27.44 6.19 17.49
N ASN A 112 -26.63 6.06 18.56
CA ASN A 112 -27.03 5.55 19.88
C ASN A 112 -27.61 4.12 19.84
N ASN A 113 -27.08 3.27 18.95
CA ASN A 113 -27.39 1.84 18.85
C ASN A 113 -26.20 0.97 19.29
N GLY A 114 -26.39 -0.34 19.38
CA GLY A 114 -25.35 -1.28 19.81
C GLY A 114 -25.88 -2.70 20.05
N GLU A 115 -24.98 -3.68 20.04
CA GLU A 115 -25.26 -5.11 20.18
C GLU A 115 -25.63 -5.54 21.61
N LEU A 116 -25.19 -4.80 22.64
CA LEU A 116 -25.44 -5.08 24.05
C LEU A 116 -26.33 -3.99 24.67
N LEU A 117 -27.53 -4.36 25.10
CA LEU A 117 -28.51 -3.48 25.73
C LEU A 117 -28.59 -3.79 27.22
N ILE A 118 -28.20 -2.85 28.07
CA ILE A 118 -28.29 -2.93 29.53
C ILE A 118 -29.52 -2.14 29.98
N GLN A 119 -30.40 -2.76 30.76
CA GLN A 119 -31.55 -2.10 31.37
C GLN A 119 -31.14 -1.46 32.70
N VAL A 120 -31.50 -0.19 32.90
CA VAL A 120 -31.27 0.48 34.19
C VAL A 120 -32.33 0.00 35.20
N PRO A 121 -31.95 -0.58 36.35
CA PRO A 121 -32.88 -1.04 37.39
C PRO A 121 -33.47 0.15 38.16
N PRO A 122 -34.56 -0.04 38.92
CA PRO A 122 -35.28 1.03 39.60
C PRO A 122 -34.40 1.95 40.46
N GLU A 123 -33.44 1.38 41.20
CA GLU A 123 -32.50 2.12 42.07
C GLU A 123 -31.57 3.05 41.29
N GLY A 124 -31.21 2.69 40.06
CA GLY A 124 -30.38 3.52 39.18
C GLY A 124 -31.07 4.80 38.72
N TYR A 125 -32.42 4.82 38.62
CA TYR A 125 -33.15 6.03 38.25
C TYR A 125 -33.05 7.13 39.30
N SER A 126 -33.07 6.78 40.59
CA SER A 126 -32.87 7.76 41.66
C SER A 126 -31.48 8.41 41.57
N MET A 127 -30.44 7.61 41.32
CA MET A 127 -29.07 8.11 41.15
C MET A 127 -28.92 9.02 39.92
N ILE A 128 -29.58 8.70 38.80
CA ILE A 128 -29.63 9.57 37.60
C ILE A 128 -30.37 10.88 37.89
N GLN A 129 -31.49 10.84 38.61
CA GLN A 129 -32.27 12.03 38.98
C GLN A 129 -31.55 12.95 39.98
N GLU A 130 -30.67 12.39 40.81
CA GLU A 130 -29.72 13.15 41.64
C GLU A 130 -28.53 13.71 40.85
N GLY A 131 -28.41 13.43 39.55
CA GLY A 131 -27.32 13.88 38.69
C GLY A 131 -25.99 13.14 38.93
N GLN A 132 -26.02 11.99 39.60
CA GLN A 132 -24.82 11.19 39.87
C GLN A 132 -24.36 10.42 38.62
N GLY A 133 -23.04 10.22 38.51
CA GLY A 133 -22.48 9.33 37.49
C GLY A 133 -22.71 7.85 37.83
N LEU A 134 -22.84 7.01 36.81
CA LEU A 134 -22.99 5.56 36.95
C LEU A 134 -21.67 4.86 36.61
N ARG A 135 -21.18 3.99 37.49
CA ARG A 135 -20.16 2.97 37.16
C ARG A 135 -20.87 1.71 36.70
N ILE A 136 -20.57 1.24 35.50
CA ILE A 136 -21.03 -0.05 34.97
C ILE A 136 -19.85 -1.00 34.93
N ARG A 137 -19.90 -2.05 35.76
CA ARG A 137 -18.95 -3.15 35.77
C ARG A 137 -19.51 -4.31 34.95
N ILE A 138 -18.76 -4.78 33.96
CA ILE A 138 -19.15 -5.87 33.06
C ILE A 138 -18.05 -6.94 33.09
N GLU A 139 -18.42 -8.16 33.46
CA GLU A 139 -17.49 -9.30 33.54
C GLU A 139 -17.69 -10.19 32.32
N PHE A 140 -16.61 -10.49 31.59
CA PHE A 140 -16.68 -11.15 30.29
C PHE A 140 -15.56 -12.16 30.05
N SER A 141 -15.79 -13.04 29.07
CA SER A 141 -14.76 -13.89 28.47
C SER A 141 -14.81 -13.86 26.95
N LEU A 142 -13.66 -14.12 26.36
CA LEU A 142 -13.41 -14.30 24.94
C LEU A 142 -12.69 -15.63 24.77
N GLU A 143 -13.26 -16.57 24.00
CA GLU A 143 -12.71 -17.91 23.78
C GLU A 143 -12.46 -18.10 22.28
N ASN A 144 -11.22 -18.42 21.90
CA ASN A 144 -10.77 -18.64 20.51
C ASN A 144 -11.23 -17.52 19.53
N PRO A 145 -10.77 -16.26 19.72
CA PRO A 145 -11.23 -15.12 18.95
C PRO A 145 -10.96 -15.28 17.45
N LYS A 146 -11.94 -14.87 16.62
CA LYS A 146 -11.87 -14.97 15.16
C LYS A 146 -11.36 -13.69 14.49
N SER A 147 -11.35 -12.58 15.22
CA SER A 147 -11.00 -11.23 14.78
C SER A 147 -10.75 -10.34 16.01
N GLY A 148 -10.20 -9.13 15.83
CA GLY A 148 -9.99 -8.14 16.90
C GLY A 148 -8.82 -8.44 17.85
N VAL A 149 -8.66 -9.70 18.28
CA VAL A 149 -7.46 -10.19 18.98
C VAL A 149 -6.94 -11.42 18.24
N HIS A 150 -5.64 -11.44 17.98
CA HIS A 150 -4.94 -12.56 17.34
C HIS A 150 -4.01 -13.26 18.34
N PHE A 151 -3.89 -14.59 18.21
CA PHE A 151 -2.98 -15.44 19.01
C PHE A 151 -2.07 -16.23 18.06
N VAL A 152 -0.85 -15.74 17.87
CA VAL A 152 0.21 -16.42 17.12
C VAL A 152 0.82 -17.50 18.02
N ILE A 153 0.67 -18.76 17.61
CA ILE A 153 1.27 -19.92 18.28
C ILE A 153 1.95 -20.77 17.18
N PRO A 154 3.29 -20.76 17.08
CA PRO A 154 3.99 -21.45 15.99
C PRO A 154 3.75 -22.96 15.99
N PRO A 155 3.30 -23.58 14.88
CA PRO A 155 2.96 -25.00 14.84
C PRO A 155 4.17 -25.93 14.67
N THR A 156 5.35 -25.39 14.39
CA THR A 156 6.47 -26.11 13.77
C THR A 156 7.71 -26.33 14.64
N SER A 157 7.77 -25.76 15.85
CA SER A 157 8.84 -26.06 16.81
C SER A 157 8.54 -27.38 17.53
N THR A 158 9.40 -28.39 17.38
CA THR A 158 9.36 -29.62 18.19
C THR A 158 9.73 -29.39 19.65
N ASP A 159 10.32 -28.23 19.96
CA ASP A 159 10.78 -27.85 21.29
C ASP A 159 9.78 -26.86 21.90
N GLU A 160 9.08 -27.27 22.95
CA GLU A 160 8.06 -26.47 23.67
C GLU A 160 8.62 -25.11 24.14
N GLU A 161 9.90 -25.08 24.51
CA GLU A 161 10.60 -23.87 24.98
C GLU A 161 10.74 -22.82 23.87
N THR A 162 11.09 -23.24 22.64
CA THR A 162 11.09 -22.36 21.46
C THR A 162 9.67 -21.91 21.09
N GLN A 163 8.69 -22.80 21.25
CA GLN A 163 7.28 -22.51 21.00
C GLN A 163 6.76 -21.39 21.92
N MET A 164 7.10 -21.45 23.21
CA MET A 164 6.75 -20.43 24.20
C MET A 164 7.52 -19.12 23.97
N ASN A 165 8.80 -19.16 23.60
CA ASN A 165 9.60 -17.97 23.31
C ASN A 165 9.07 -17.13 22.12
N CYS A 166 8.41 -17.78 21.14
CA CYS A 166 7.87 -17.11 19.94
C CYS A 166 6.35 -16.87 19.98
N SER A 167 5.62 -17.47 20.93
CA SER A 167 4.17 -17.26 21.07
C SER A 167 3.84 -15.85 21.53
N HIS A 168 2.91 -15.19 20.84
CA HIS A 168 2.50 -13.82 21.16
C HIS A 168 1.06 -13.52 20.75
N MET A 169 0.44 -12.56 21.43
CA MET A 169 -0.95 -12.14 21.27
C MET A 169 -0.98 -10.63 21.02
N PHE A 170 -1.80 -10.16 20.09
CA PHE A 170 -1.99 -8.73 19.87
C PHE A 170 -3.41 -8.37 19.43
N THR A 171 -3.82 -7.15 19.74
CA THR A 171 -5.05 -6.53 19.22
C THR A 171 -4.85 -6.13 17.76
N ASN A 172 -5.65 -6.69 16.86
CA ASN A 172 -5.67 -6.37 15.44
C ASN A 172 -6.95 -5.59 15.14
N CYS A 173 -6.86 -4.25 15.17
CA CYS A 173 -8.03 -3.39 15.04
C CYS A 173 -8.16 -2.81 13.63
N TYR A 174 -9.05 -3.40 12.82
CA TYR A 174 -9.57 -2.73 11.63
C TYR A 174 -10.56 -1.64 12.06
N GLU A 175 -10.02 -0.50 12.50
CA GLU A 175 -10.75 0.68 12.97
C GLU A 175 -11.80 0.35 14.06
N ASN A 176 -13.09 0.27 13.72
CA ASN A 176 -14.18 -0.12 14.65
C ASN A 176 -14.14 -1.63 14.95
N SER A 177 -13.14 -2.03 15.73
CA SER A 177 -12.86 -3.43 16.08
C SER A 177 -12.72 -3.66 17.59
N THR A 178 -12.70 -2.62 18.43
CA THR A 178 -12.49 -2.77 19.89
C THR A 178 -13.64 -3.56 20.53
N ARG A 179 -14.86 -3.48 19.96
CA ARG A 179 -16.03 -4.31 20.33
C ARG A 179 -15.81 -5.83 20.28
N LEU A 180 -14.76 -6.30 19.58
CA LEU A 180 -14.39 -7.71 19.46
C LEU A 180 -13.47 -8.19 20.60
N TRP A 181 -12.91 -7.25 21.37
CA TRP A 181 -11.96 -7.50 22.46
C TRP A 181 -12.62 -7.29 23.84
N PHE A 182 -13.36 -6.21 24.03
CA PHE A 182 -14.14 -5.96 25.25
C PHE A 182 -15.41 -5.12 24.97
N PRO A 183 -16.42 -5.12 25.87
CA PRO A 183 -17.63 -4.31 25.71
C PRO A 183 -17.34 -2.80 25.87
N CYS A 184 -17.61 -1.99 24.84
CA CYS A 184 -17.31 -0.55 24.85
C CYS A 184 -18.27 0.25 23.95
N VAL A 185 -18.18 1.58 23.94
CA VAL A 185 -18.75 2.38 22.83
C VAL A 185 -17.66 2.50 21.76
N ASP A 186 -17.83 1.76 20.67
CA ASP A 186 -16.80 1.53 19.65
C ASP A 186 -16.87 2.60 18.54
N SER A 187 -16.55 3.85 18.94
CA SER A 187 -16.68 5.07 18.14
C SER A 187 -15.41 5.94 18.22
N PHE A 188 -15.10 6.67 17.14
CA PHE A 188 -14.06 7.72 17.10
C PHE A 188 -14.52 9.08 17.67
N ALA A 189 -15.80 9.21 18.07
CA ALA A 189 -16.39 10.44 18.58
C ALA A 189 -16.53 10.52 20.11
N ASP A 190 -16.22 9.44 20.86
CA ASP A 190 -16.22 9.41 22.34
C ASP A 190 -14.79 9.30 22.90
N PRO A 191 -14.04 10.42 23.00
CA PRO A 191 -12.75 10.44 23.68
C PRO A 191 -12.94 10.37 25.20
N CYS A 192 -12.22 9.46 25.86
CA CYS A 192 -12.30 9.26 27.31
C CYS A 192 -10.94 8.86 27.90
N THR A 193 -10.82 8.92 29.23
CA THR A 193 -9.56 8.56 29.93
C THR A 193 -9.55 7.08 30.31
N TRP A 194 -8.37 6.48 30.41
CA TRP A 194 -8.25 5.01 30.57
C TRP A 194 -7.31 4.60 31.71
N ARG A 195 -7.70 3.55 32.43
CA ARG A 195 -6.81 2.75 33.30
C ARG A 195 -6.83 1.32 32.77
N LEU A 196 -5.66 0.74 32.51
CA LEU A 196 -5.54 -0.54 31.82
C LEU A 196 -4.65 -1.46 32.64
N GLU A 197 -5.14 -2.65 32.96
CA GLU A 197 -4.48 -3.60 33.87
C GLU A 197 -4.39 -4.97 33.21
N PHE A 198 -3.17 -5.50 33.07
CA PHE A 198 -2.94 -6.74 32.32
C PHE A 198 -2.13 -7.73 33.14
N THR A 199 -2.77 -8.83 33.54
CA THR A 199 -2.14 -9.92 34.29
C THR A 199 -1.68 -11.01 33.33
N VAL A 200 -0.36 -11.18 33.22
CA VAL A 200 0.33 -12.09 32.30
C VAL A 200 1.35 -12.95 33.05
N ASP A 201 1.74 -14.08 32.47
CA ASP A 201 2.70 -14.98 33.11
C ASP A 201 4.11 -14.37 33.19
N LYS A 202 4.91 -14.78 34.19
CA LYS A 202 6.17 -14.14 34.60
C LYS A 202 7.17 -13.86 33.46
N ASN A 203 7.20 -14.68 32.41
CA ASN A 203 8.14 -14.55 31.29
C ASN A 203 7.66 -13.57 30.21
N LEU A 204 6.37 -13.23 30.21
CA LEU A 204 5.76 -12.35 29.21
C LEU A 204 5.77 -10.89 29.64
N THR A 205 5.82 -10.01 28.64
CA THR A 205 5.66 -8.57 28.80
C THR A 205 4.36 -8.15 28.13
N ALA A 206 3.48 -7.49 28.88
CA ALA A 206 2.34 -6.77 28.31
C ALA A 206 2.80 -5.36 27.90
N VAL A 207 2.40 -4.92 26.71
CA VAL A 207 2.64 -3.57 26.18
C VAL A 207 1.32 -2.99 25.69
N SER A 208 0.98 -1.79 26.14
CA SER A 208 -0.31 -1.15 25.87
C SER A 208 -0.13 0.37 25.75
N CYS A 209 -1.15 1.06 25.23
CA CYS A 209 -1.27 2.51 25.33
C CYS A 209 -1.21 3.00 26.80
N GLY A 210 -0.66 4.19 27.03
CA GLY A 210 -0.57 4.89 28.32
C GLY A 210 0.81 4.87 28.97
N GLU A 211 1.01 5.67 30.02
CA GLU A 211 2.21 5.62 30.87
C GLU A 211 2.21 4.33 31.70
N LEU A 212 3.39 3.71 31.88
CA LEU A 212 3.54 2.57 32.79
C LEU A 212 3.69 3.11 34.22
N MET A 213 2.69 2.89 35.07
CA MET A 213 2.74 3.34 36.46
C MET A 213 3.55 2.38 37.33
N GLU A 214 3.21 1.08 37.25
CA GLU A 214 3.81 0.04 38.08
C GLU A 214 3.65 -1.35 37.45
N VAL A 215 4.52 -2.28 37.86
CA VAL A 215 4.44 -3.72 37.53
C VAL A 215 4.51 -4.50 38.82
N ILE A 216 3.37 -5.05 39.24
CA ILE A 216 3.22 -5.79 40.49
C ILE A 216 3.34 -7.29 40.20
N MET A 217 4.03 -8.06 41.04
CA MET A 217 3.96 -9.52 40.98
C MET A 217 2.74 -10.00 41.78
N THR A 218 1.94 -10.90 41.21
CA THR A 218 0.82 -11.54 41.93
C THR A 218 1.32 -12.27 43.18
N PRO A 219 0.49 -12.45 44.23
CA PRO A 219 0.88 -13.13 45.47
C PRO A 219 1.52 -14.51 45.26
N ASP A 220 1.07 -15.25 44.24
CA ASP A 220 1.59 -16.58 43.90
C ASP A 220 2.95 -16.57 43.20
N LEU A 221 3.52 -15.38 42.91
CA LEU A 221 4.77 -15.13 42.17
C LEU A 221 4.84 -15.70 40.74
N ARG A 222 3.75 -16.31 40.23
CA ARG A 222 3.64 -16.90 38.89
C ARG A 222 3.33 -15.87 37.79
N LYS A 223 2.58 -14.82 38.12
CA LYS A 223 2.13 -13.78 37.17
C LYS A 223 2.59 -12.38 37.57
N LYS A 224 2.60 -11.48 36.59
CA LYS A 224 2.85 -10.04 36.70
C LYS A 224 1.60 -9.30 36.25
N THR A 225 1.21 -8.25 36.97
CA THR A 225 0.15 -7.32 36.55
C THR A 225 0.79 -5.98 36.21
N PHE A 226 0.61 -5.55 34.96
CA PHE A 226 1.08 -4.27 34.44
C PHE A 226 -0.06 -3.24 34.55
N HIS A 227 0.20 -2.09 35.19
CA HIS A 227 -0.78 -1.01 35.33
C HIS A 227 -0.39 0.18 34.44
N TYR A 228 -1.19 0.43 33.41
CA TYR A 228 -1.04 1.55 32.49
C TYR A 228 -2.13 2.61 32.70
N THR A 229 -1.80 3.89 32.53
CA THR A 229 -2.78 4.99 32.59
C THR A 229 -2.70 5.84 31.32
N VAL A 230 -3.85 6.13 30.69
CA VAL A 230 -3.96 7.12 29.60
C VAL A 230 -4.69 8.34 30.14
N THR A 231 -3.92 9.38 30.45
CA THR A 231 -4.39 10.67 30.99
C THR A 231 -5.00 11.56 29.90
N THR A 232 -4.39 11.59 28.71
CA THR A 232 -4.95 12.23 27.51
C THR A 232 -6.25 11.51 27.10
N PRO A 233 -7.38 12.21 26.90
CA PRO A 233 -8.63 11.57 26.52
C PRO A 233 -8.57 11.05 25.07
N VAL A 234 -8.79 9.75 24.88
CA VAL A 234 -8.71 9.05 23.58
C VAL A 234 -9.86 8.06 23.39
N CYS A 235 -10.19 7.78 22.13
CA CYS A 235 -11.33 6.94 21.74
C CYS A 235 -11.00 5.44 21.83
N ALA A 236 -12.03 4.59 21.99
CA ALA A 236 -11.86 3.14 22.17
C ALA A 236 -11.14 2.41 21.00
N PRO A 237 -11.29 2.79 19.72
CA PRO A 237 -10.47 2.26 18.62
C PRO A 237 -8.96 2.51 18.76
N ASN A 238 -8.55 3.53 19.54
CA ASN A 238 -7.15 3.97 19.68
C ASN A 238 -6.43 3.32 20.87
N ILE A 239 -7.04 2.30 21.50
CA ILE A 239 -6.44 1.47 22.55
C ILE A 239 -6.06 0.11 21.95
N ALA A 240 -4.84 -0.34 22.25
CA ALA A 240 -4.29 -1.60 21.79
C ALA A 240 -3.45 -2.28 22.88
N LEU A 241 -3.31 -3.59 22.77
CA LEU A 241 -2.53 -4.45 23.66
C LEU A 241 -1.72 -5.46 22.83
N ALA A 242 -0.45 -5.62 23.17
CA ALA A 242 0.39 -6.72 22.74
C ALA A 242 0.97 -7.45 23.97
N VAL A 243 0.98 -8.79 23.95
CA VAL A 243 1.53 -9.64 25.01
C VAL A 243 2.42 -10.69 24.38
N GLY A 244 3.68 -10.75 24.80
CA GLY A 244 4.67 -11.67 24.27
C GLY A 244 6.00 -11.57 25.02
N GLN A 245 6.95 -12.43 24.67
CA GLN A 245 8.30 -12.38 25.24
C GLN A 245 9.17 -11.33 24.52
N PHE A 246 8.83 -10.05 24.71
CA PHE A 246 9.47 -8.95 23.97
C PHE A 246 10.83 -8.54 24.54
N GLU A 247 11.85 -8.47 23.69
CA GLU A 247 13.10 -7.75 23.95
C GLU A 247 12.88 -6.24 23.81
N ILE A 248 13.39 -5.46 24.77
CA ILE A 248 13.17 -4.01 24.88
C ILE A 248 14.41 -3.24 24.38
N TYR A 249 14.19 -2.23 23.55
CA TYR A 249 15.19 -1.26 23.11
C TYR A 249 14.67 0.17 23.31
N VAL A 250 15.39 0.99 24.08
CA VAL A 250 15.11 2.41 24.25
C VAL A 250 15.94 3.20 23.23
N ASP A 251 15.36 4.22 22.59
CA ASP A 251 16.12 5.04 21.63
C ASP A 251 17.19 5.89 22.36
N PRO A 252 18.43 5.96 21.82
CA PRO A 252 19.54 6.66 22.46
C PRO A 252 19.48 8.20 22.33
N HIS A 253 18.63 8.73 21.45
CA HIS A 253 18.41 10.17 21.25
C HIS A 253 17.14 10.66 21.94
N MET A 254 16.09 9.84 21.99
CA MET A 254 14.81 10.16 22.65
C MET A 254 14.39 9.05 23.62
N HIS A 255 14.71 9.18 24.90
CA HIS A 255 14.42 8.14 25.91
C HIS A 255 12.92 7.88 26.18
N GLU A 256 12.05 8.77 25.74
CA GLU A 256 10.58 8.62 25.74
C GLU A 256 10.09 7.63 24.66
N VAL A 257 10.95 7.27 23.71
CA VAL A 257 10.68 6.40 22.57
C VAL A 257 11.24 5.00 22.88
N THR A 258 10.35 4.01 22.90
CA THR A 258 10.66 2.63 23.29
C THR A 258 10.16 1.62 22.26
N HIS A 259 10.94 0.56 22.06
CA HIS A 259 10.73 -0.43 21.02
C HIS A 259 10.77 -1.84 21.59
N PHE A 260 9.91 -2.70 21.05
CA PHE A 260 9.67 -4.06 21.51
C PHE A 260 9.71 -4.98 20.30
N CYS A 261 10.49 -6.06 20.35
CA CYS A 261 10.55 -7.06 19.27
C CYS A 261 10.61 -8.48 19.82
N LEU A 262 10.27 -9.46 18.97
CA LEU A 262 10.41 -10.88 19.30
C LEU A 262 11.89 -11.26 19.51
N PRO A 263 12.19 -12.31 20.30
CA PRO A 263 13.56 -12.64 20.70
C PRO A 263 14.52 -12.84 19.51
N GLY A 264 15.77 -12.41 19.67
CA GLY A 264 16.83 -12.51 18.65
C GLY A 264 16.77 -11.47 17.54
N MET A 265 15.69 -10.69 17.40
CA MET A 265 15.53 -9.70 16.31
C MET A 265 16.14 -8.32 16.62
N LEU A 266 16.62 -8.10 17.85
CA LEU A 266 17.19 -6.84 18.34
C LEU A 266 18.26 -6.18 17.42
N PRO A 267 19.16 -6.90 16.74
CA PRO A 267 20.12 -6.28 15.81
C PRO A 267 19.45 -5.65 14.57
N LEU A 268 18.36 -6.25 14.09
CA LEU A 268 17.58 -5.73 12.96
C LEU A 268 16.72 -4.53 13.38
N LEU A 269 16.16 -4.60 14.59
CA LEU A 269 15.41 -3.49 15.20
C LEU A 269 16.28 -2.22 15.30
N LYS A 270 17.47 -2.34 15.91
CA LYS A 270 18.42 -1.24 16.11
C LYS A 270 18.80 -0.50 14.81
N ASN A 271 18.91 -1.22 13.68
CA ASN A 271 19.13 -0.58 12.39
C ASN A 271 17.86 0.07 11.83
N THR A 272 16.74 -0.65 11.87
CA THR A 272 15.46 -0.22 11.29
C THR A 272 14.96 1.07 11.92
N VAL A 273 14.95 1.12 13.25
CA VAL A 273 14.43 2.23 14.08
C VAL A 273 15.30 3.48 14.05
N ARG A 274 16.59 3.37 13.71
CA ARG A 274 17.65 4.38 13.93
C ARG A 274 17.32 5.83 13.54
N TYR A 275 16.40 6.03 12.60
CA TYR A 275 16.06 7.34 12.02
C TYR A 275 14.67 7.86 12.47
N LEU A 276 14.04 7.24 13.47
CA LEU A 276 12.71 7.64 13.92
C LEU A 276 12.69 8.99 14.64
N HIS A 277 13.73 9.32 15.41
CA HIS A 277 13.84 10.63 16.07
C HIS A 277 13.86 11.79 15.06
N GLU A 278 14.49 11.62 13.88
CA GLU A 278 14.45 12.62 12.78
C GLU A 278 13.02 12.89 12.29
N ALA A 279 12.12 11.91 12.38
CA ALA A 279 10.71 12.07 12.00
C ALA A 279 9.93 12.85 13.08
N PHE A 280 10.15 12.56 14.36
CA PHE A 280 9.60 13.36 15.46
C PHE A 280 10.07 14.81 15.38
N GLU A 281 11.38 15.06 15.30
CA GLU A 281 11.95 16.40 15.15
C GLU A 281 11.34 17.15 13.96
N PHE A 282 11.19 16.49 12.80
CA PHE A 282 10.58 17.12 11.63
C PHE A 282 9.10 17.45 11.82
N PHE A 283 8.31 16.59 12.48
CA PHE A 283 6.90 16.88 12.72
C PHE A 283 6.71 17.97 13.78
N GLU A 284 7.53 18.01 14.83
CA GLU A 284 7.52 19.10 15.82
C GLU A 284 7.97 20.44 15.22
N GLU A 285 9.01 20.44 14.37
CA GLU A 285 9.44 21.59 13.57
C GLU A 285 8.29 22.09 12.66
N THR A 286 7.72 21.19 11.86
CA THR A 286 6.71 21.52 10.84
C THR A 286 5.37 21.96 11.43
N LEU A 287 4.92 21.33 12.52
CA LEU A 287 3.66 21.67 13.19
C LEU A 287 3.85 22.76 14.27
N SER A 288 5.09 23.10 14.61
CA SER A 288 5.47 24.02 15.70
C SER A 288 4.77 23.68 17.03
N THR A 289 4.58 22.38 17.28
CA THR A 289 3.83 21.81 18.41
C THR A 289 4.55 20.54 18.84
N ARG A 290 4.73 20.31 20.15
CA ARG A 290 5.31 19.06 20.66
C ARG A 290 4.39 17.85 20.40
N TYR A 291 4.97 16.65 20.42
CA TYR A 291 4.22 15.40 20.42
C TYR A 291 3.18 15.39 21.57
N PRO A 292 1.90 15.06 21.33
CA PRO A 292 0.81 15.29 22.29
C PRO A 292 0.66 14.23 23.39
N PHE A 293 1.60 13.28 23.48
CA PHE A 293 1.64 12.25 24.51
C PHE A 293 3.04 12.16 25.15
N SER A 294 3.11 11.59 26.35
CA SER A 294 4.33 11.53 27.19
C SER A 294 5.32 10.41 26.85
N CYS A 295 4.94 9.45 26.02
CA CYS A 295 5.82 8.37 25.56
C CYS A 295 5.35 7.79 24.23
N TYR A 296 6.26 7.14 23.51
CA TYR A 296 5.97 6.38 22.30
C TYR A 296 6.48 4.94 22.45
N LYS A 297 5.65 3.99 22.00
CA LYS A 297 5.96 2.55 22.00
C LYS A 297 5.81 2.01 20.59
N GLN A 298 6.70 1.13 20.18
CA GLN A 298 6.57 0.41 18.91
C GLN A 298 6.80 -1.08 19.12
N VAL A 299 5.81 -1.90 18.79
CA VAL A 299 5.85 -3.36 18.97
C VAL A 299 5.90 -4.04 17.61
N PHE A 300 6.93 -4.84 17.38
CA PHE A 300 7.06 -5.66 16.18
C PHE A 300 6.50 -7.06 16.44
N VAL A 301 5.46 -7.44 15.67
CA VAL A 301 4.73 -8.71 15.76
C VAL A 301 4.66 -9.40 14.39
N ASP A 302 4.37 -10.69 14.38
CA ASP A 302 4.11 -11.47 13.16
C ASP A 302 2.60 -11.55 12.84
N GLU A 303 2.23 -12.06 11.66
CA GLU A 303 0.84 -12.25 11.20
C GLU A 303 -0.06 -10.99 11.22
N LEU A 304 0.53 -9.79 11.20
CA LEU A 304 -0.19 -8.51 11.14
C LEU A 304 -0.83 -8.27 9.77
N ASP A 305 -2.08 -7.80 9.74
CA ASP A 305 -2.90 -7.67 8.52
C ASP A 305 -2.53 -6.51 7.58
N THR A 306 -1.61 -5.66 8.04
CA THR A 306 -1.17 -4.38 7.50
C THR A 306 0.27 -4.12 7.97
N ASP A 307 1.09 -3.39 7.21
CA ASP A 307 2.52 -3.20 7.56
C ASP A 307 2.74 -2.50 8.91
N ILE A 308 1.87 -1.53 9.24
CA ILE A 308 1.90 -0.79 10.50
C ILE A 308 0.52 -0.17 10.80
N SER A 309 0.10 -0.26 12.06
CA SER A 309 -1.12 0.33 12.61
C SER A 309 -0.79 1.23 13.81
N ALA A 310 -1.37 2.44 13.81
CA ALA A 310 -1.12 3.47 14.82
C ALA A 310 -2.25 3.53 15.85
N TYR A 311 -1.86 3.59 17.13
CA TYR A 311 -2.71 3.78 18.31
C TYR A 311 -2.11 4.89 19.17
N ALA A 312 -2.85 5.42 20.15
CA ALA A 312 -2.54 6.70 20.82
C ALA A 312 -1.07 6.91 21.21
N THR A 313 -0.49 5.98 21.95
CA THR A 313 0.92 6.01 22.41
C THR A 313 1.71 4.80 21.94
N MET A 314 1.14 3.97 21.06
CA MET A 314 1.72 2.71 20.60
C MET A 314 1.50 2.54 19.10
N SER A 315 2.50 2.06 18.37
CA SER A 315 2.31 1.48 17.04
C SER A 315 2.59 -0.02 17.07
N ILE A 316 1.77 -0.78 16.37
CA ILE A 316 2.00 -2.21 16.12
C ILE A 316 2.46 -2.33 14.67
N ALA A 317 3.63 -2.91 14.46
CA ALA A 317 4.30 -3.00 13.17
C ALA A 317 4.61 -4.47 12.83
N SER A 318 4.61 -4.81 11.54
CA SER A 318 4.99 -6.14 11.11
C SER A 318 6.51 -6.34 11.23
N VAL A 319 6.92 -7.52 11.72
CA VAL A 319 8.31 -8.02 11.62
C VAL A 319 8.86 -7.90 10.20
N ASN A 320 8.01 -7.93 9.18
CA ASN A 320 8.38 -7.76 7.77
C ASN A 320 8.99 -6.37 7.43
N LEU A 321 8.96 -5.39 8.34
CA LEU A 321 9.67 -4.10 8.17
C LEU A 321 11.11 -4.12 8.70
N LEU A 322 11.48 -5.11 9.51
CA LEU A 322 12.81 -5.24 10.11
C LEU A 322 13.87 -5.63 9.06
N HIS A 323 14.98 -4.90 9.04
CA HIS A 323 16.07 -5.13 8.10
C HIS A 323 17.44 -4.70 8.64
N SER A 324 18.48 -5.37 8.15
CA SER A 324 19.89 -5.02 8.37
C SER A 324 20.31 -3.87 7.43
N ILE A 325 21.36 -3.12 7.83
CA ILE A 325 21.95 -2.01 7.07
C ILE A 325 22.41 -2.41 5.65
N ALA A 326 22.68 -3.71 5.45
CA ALA A 326 23.05 -4.29 4.17
C ALA A 326 21.89 -4.41 3.15
N ILE A 327 20.67 -3.97 3.49
CA ILE A 327 19.48 -4.09 2.64
C ILE A 327 19.00 -2.69 2.23
N ILE A 328 19.26 -2.34 0.96
CA ILE A 328 19.00 -1.00 0.41
C ILE A 328 17.49 -0.78 0.18
N ASP A 329 16.85 -1.67 -0.59
CA ASP A 329 15.47 -1.49 -1.11
C ASP A 329 14.41 -1.31 0.00
N GLN A 330 14.57 -2.00 1.14
CA GLN A 330 13.64 -1.93 2.28
C GLN A 330 13.75 -0.60 3.06
N THR A 331 14.89 0.11 2.99
CA THR A 331 15.15 1.31 3.80
C THR A 331 14.13 2.43 3.52
N TYR A 332 13.71 2.61 2.26
CA TYR A 332 12.67 3.58 1.89
C TYR A 332 11.31 3.21 2.52
N ILE A 333 10.87 1.98 2.25
CA ILE A 333 9.56 1.44 2.64
C ILE A 333 9.35 1.55 4.16
N SER A 334 10.31 1.08 4.95
CA SER A 334 10.18 1.06 6.41
C SER A 334 10.15 2.47 7.01
N ARG A 335 10.97 3.41 6.51
CA ARG A 335 10.94 4.80 7.01
C ARG A 335 9.63 5.51 6.68
N THR A 336 9.13 5.38 5.45
CA THR A 336 7.85 5.96 5.05
C THR A 336 6.72 5.44 5.94
N PHE A 337 6.60 4.12 6.14
CA PHE A 337 5.58 3.56 7.03
C PHE A 337 5.71 4.01 8.49
N MET A 338 6.92 4.04 9.06
CA MET A 338 7.11 4.53 10.44
C MET A 338 6.79 6.01 10.60
N SER A 339 7.18 6.86 9.64
CA SER A 339 6.80 8.28 9.64
C SER A 339 5.30 8.50 9.48
N ARG A 340 4.60 7.64 8.71
CA ARG A 340 3.13 7.67 8.64
C ARG A 340 2.50 7.35 10.00
N ALA A 341 2.97 6.31 10.70
CA ALA A 341 2.40 5.91 11.98
C ALA A 341 2.51 7.01 13.05
N VAL A 342 3.63 7.76 13.09
CA VAL A 342 3.76 8.94 13.96
C VAL A 342 2.81 10.06 13.52
N ALA A 343 2.67 10.32 12.22
CA ALA A 343 1.73 11.33 11.71
C ALA A 343 0.25 10.97 11.99
N GLU A 344 -0.11 9.69 11.96
CA GLU A 344 -1.45 9.17 12.30
C GLU A 344 -1.75 9.27 13.81
N GLN A 345 -0.74 9.35 14.68
CA GLN A 345 -0.93 9.65 16.10
C GLN A 345 -1.33 11.11 16.34
N PHE A 346 -0.71 12.08 15.66
CA PHE A 346 -1.17 13.48 15.68
C PHE A 346 -2.57 13.63 15.06
N PHE A 347 -2.80 13.01 13.89
CA PHE A 347 -4.04 13.10 13.11
C PHE A 347 -4.64 11.71 12.87
N GLY A 348 -5.48 11.26 13.80
CA GLY A 348 -6.04 9.92 13.84
C GLY A 348 -6.24 9.44 15.29
N CYS A 349 -5.22 9.63 16.14
CA CYS A 349 -5.30 9.25 17.55
C CYS A 349 -5.57 10.41 18.52
N PHE A 350 -4.87 11.55 18.37
CA PHE A 350 -5.04 12.73 19.23
C PHE A 350 -6.19 13.63 18.75
N ILE A 351 -6.16 14.04 17.48
CA ILE A 351 -7.33 14.58 16.80
C ILE A 351 -8.05 13.42 16.10
N THR A 352 -9.33 13.18 16.43
CA THR A 352 -10.13 12.05 15.92
C THR A 352 -11.28 12.54 15.02
N SER A 353 -11.83 11.66 14.17
CA SER A 353 -12.94 12.02 13.26
C SER A 353 -14.31 11.89 13.93
N HIS A 354 -15.17 12.91 13.84
CA HIS A 354 -16.52 12.89 14.43
C HIS A 354 -17.44 11.82 13.79
N HIS A 355 -17.25 11.50 12.51
CA HIS A 355 -17.96 10.41 11.82
C HIS A 355 -17.02 9.70 10.86
N TRP A 356 -17.40 8.49 10.43
CA TRP A 356 -16.73 7.75 9.34
C TRP A 356 -16.57 8.59 8.04
N SER A 357 -17.53 9.46 7.74
CA SER A 357 -17.46 10.40 6.60
C SER A 357 -16.39 11.50 6.72
N ASP A 358 -15.76 11.65 7.89
CA ASP A 358 -14.71 12.64 8.16
C ASP A 358 -13.32 11.99 8.32
N THR A 359 -13.24 10.66 8.39
CA THR A 359 -11.98 9.90 8.57
C THR A 359 -10.97 10.12 7.44
N TRP A 360 -11.42 10.60 6.27
CA TRP A 360 -10.55 11.03 5.17
C TRP A 360 -9.62 12.20 5.57
N LEU A 361 -10.03 13.08 6.50
CA LEU A 361 -9.21 14.21 6.96
C LEU A 361 -7.99 13.71 7.73
N ALA A 362 -8.20 12.88 8.76
CA ALA A 362 -7.13 12.36 9.61
C ALA A 362 -6.08 11.61 8.76
N LYS A 363 -6.53 10.62 7.98
CA LYS A 363 -5.69 9.83 7.07
C LYS A 363 -5.03 10.68 5.98
N GLY A 364 -5.75 11.66 5.42
CA GLY A 364 -5.24 12.53 4.36
C GLY A 364 -4.17 13.52 4.83
N ILE A 365 -4.32 14.07 6.05
CA ILE A 365 -3.33 14.96 6.67
C ILE A 365 -2.09 14.15 7.07
N ALA A 366 -2.26 12.97 7.68
CA ALA A 366 -1.14 12.12 8.07
C ALA A 366 -0.30 11.63 6.86
N GLU A 367 -0.96 11.18 5.79
CA GLU A 367 -0.27 10.76 4.55
C GLU A 367 0.40 11.96 3.84
N TYR A 368 -0.18 13.16 3.90
CA TYR A 368 0.45 14.40 3.42
C TYR A 368 1.70 14.78 4.23
N LEU A 369 1.65 14.70 5.57
CA LEU A 369 2.82 14.94 6.44
C LEU A 369 3.93 13.92 6.17
N CYS A 370 3.58 12.63 6.02
CA CYS A 370 4.49 11.57 5.58
C CYS A 370 5.11 11.87 4.19
N GLY A 371 4.34 12.42 3.27
CA GLY A 371 4.81 12.93 1.98
C GLY A 371 5.85 14.06 2.12
N LEU A 372 5.61 15.03 3.02
CA LEU A 372 6.55 16.11 3.31
C LEU A 372 7.85 15.60 3.97
N TYR A 373 7.78 14.64 4.89
CA TYR A 373 8.97 13.99 5.47
C TYR A 373 9.75 13.22 4.39
N SER A 374 9.07 12.44 3.57
CA SER A 374 9.67 11.73 2.42
C SER A 374 10.33 12.70 1.42
N ARG A 375 9.77 13.90 1.23
CA ARG A 375 10.34 15.00 0.44
C ARG A 375 11.64 15.57 1.07
N LYS A 376 11.75 15.62 2.41
CA LYS A 376 12.96 16.03 3.15
C LYS A 376 14.06 14.96 3.08
N CYS A 377 13.72 13.68 3.30
CA CYS A 377 14.70 12.58 3.41
C CYS A 377 15.16 11.98 2.07
N PHE A 378 14.25 11.81 1.10
CA PHE A 378 14.55 11.15 -0.19
C PHE A 378 14.55 12.12 -1.39
N GLY A 379 14.17 13.38 -1.15
CA GLY A 379 14.23 14.46 -2.12
C GLY A 379 12.99 14.57 -3.03
N ASN A 380 12.86 15.75 -3.65
CA ASN A 380 11.66 16.14 -4.41
C ASN A 380 11.37 15.26 -5.65
N ASN A 381 12.38 14.62 -6.23
CA ASN A 381 12.20 13.75 -7.41
C ASN A 381 11.47 12.45 -7.06
N GLU A 382 11.83 11.82 -5.94
CA GLU A 382 11.16 10.63 -5.40
C GLU A 382 9.72 10.98 -4.99
N TYR A 383 9.53 12.11 -4.29
CA TYR A 383 8.21 12.63 -3.93
C TYR A 383 7.31 12.87 -5.16
N ARG A 384 7.81 13.49 -6.24
CA ARG A 384 7.04 13.67 -7.48
C ARG A 384 6.69 12.34 -8.17
N ALA A 385 7.61 11.37 -8.17
CA ALA A 385 7.34 10.03 -8.72
C ALA A 385 6.23 9.31 -7.91
N TRP A 386 6.28 9.39 -6.58
CA TRP A 386 5.25 8.89 -5.67
C TRP A 386 3.89 9.55 -5.93
N VAL A 387 3.81 10.89 -5.95
CA VAL A 387 2.56 11.61 -6.26
C VAL A 387 1.99 11.21 -7.64
N GLN A 388 2.84 11.02 -8.65
CA GLN A 388 2.40 10.54 -9.98
C GLN A 388 1.85 9.10 -9.93
N SER A 389 2.47 8.21 -9.17
CA SER A 389 2.01 6.84 -8.96
C SER A 389 0.67 6.80 -8.22
N GLU A 390 0.51 7.59 -7.16
CA GLU A 390 -0.74 7.69 -6.39
C GLU A 390 -1.89 8.27 -7.21
N LEU A 391 -1.63 9.32 -8.01
CA LEU A 391 -2.60 9.86 -8.97
C LEU A 391 -3.02 8.78 -10.00
N ALA A 392 -2.08 8.05 -10.58
CA ALA A 392 -2.38 6.98 -11.53
C ALA A 392 -3.17 5.82 -10.89
N ARG A 393 -2.95 5.50 -9.61
CA ARG A 393 -3.72 4.52 -8.84
C ARG A 393 -5.16 4.97 -8.60
N VAL A 394 -5.37 6.23 -8.19
CA VAL A 394 -6.70 6.82 -7.99
C VAL A 394 -7.50 6.88 -9.29
N VAL A 395 -6.88 7.34 -10.39
CA VAL A 395 -7.51 7.38 -11.73
C VAL A 395 -7.96 5.98 -12.17
N ARG A 396 -7.07 4.97 -12.11
CA ARG A 396 -7.41 3.58 -12.50
C ARG A 396 -8.56 3.01 -11.66
N TYR A 397 -8.60 3.29 -10.35
CA TYR A 397 -9.70 2.86 -9.51
C TYR A 397 -11.02 3.52 -9.93
N GLU A 398 -11.03 4.85 -10.15
CA GLU A 398 -12.24 5.56 -10.55
C GLU A 398 -12.73 5.16 -11.95
N GLU A 399 -11.84 4.90 -12.92
CA GLU A 399 -12.22 4.36 -14.24
C GLU A 399 -12.87 2.96 -14.14
N GLN A 400 -12.32 2.08 -13.29
CA GLN A 400 -12.79 0.70 -13.17
C GLN A 400 -14.06 0.57 -12.30
N TYR A 401 -14.08 1.21 -11.12
CA TYR A 401 -15.12 1.05 -10.09
C TYR A 401 -16.02 2.27 -9.92
N GLY A 402 -15.66 3.44 -10.46
CA GLY A 402 -16.41 4.68 -10.32
C GLY A 402 -15.85 5.63 -9.26
N GLY A 403 -16.33 6.88 -9.30
CA GLY A 403 -15.80 7.97 -8.49
C GLY A 403 -15.77 7.69 -6.99
N ILE A 404 -14.65 8.06 -6.34
CA ILE A 404 -14.46 7.94 -4.89
C ILE A 404 -15.01 9.22 -4.23
N ILE A 405 -15.96 9.06 -3.33
CA ILE A 405 -16.50 10.11 -2.46
C ILE A 405 -15.79 10.04 -1.11
N LEU A 406 -15.29 11.18 -0.64
CA LEU A 406 -14.56 11.30 0.64
C LEU A 406 -15.51 11.66 1.80
N ASP A 407 -16.37 12.67 1.61
CA ASP A 407 -17.43 13.07 2.54
C ASP A 407 -18.78 12.67 1.94
N CYS A 408 -19.53 11.81 2.64
CA CYS A 408 -20.89 11.42 2.28
C CYS A 408 -21.98 11.91 3.27
N SER A 409 -21.63 12.83 4.17
CA SER A 409 -22.56 13.38 5.18
C SER A 409 -23.59 14.32 4.57
N GLN A 410 -23.18 15.17 3.62
CA GLN A 410 -24.02 16.14 2.93
C GLN A 410 -24.03 15.86 1.41
N PRO A 411 -25.18 15.94 0.73
CA PRO A 411 -25.19 15.97 -0.73
C PRO A 411 -24.46 17.25 -1.21
N PRO A 412 -23.74 17.20 -2.35
CA PRO A 412 -23.11 18.38 -2.93
C PRO A 412 -24.18 19.44 -3.25
N ALA A 413 -23.83 20.72 -3.11
CA ALA A 413 -24.73 21.80 -3.51
C ALA A 413 -25.14 21.65 -5.00
N PRO A 414 -26.42 21.80 -5.35
CA PRO A 414 -26.85 21.71 -6.74
C PRO A 414 -26.20 22.82 -7.55
N LEU A 415 -25.48 22.45 -8.62
CA LEU A 415 -24.89 23.41 -9.55
C LEU A 415 -25.97 24.36 -10.08
N PRO A 416 -25.67 25.66 -10.29
CA PRO A 416 -26.61 26.63 -10.85
C PRO A 416 -26.82 26.38 -12.36
N VAL A 417 -27.57 25.33 -12.70
CA VAL A 417 -28.02 25.01 -14.06
C VAL A 417 -29.38 25.62 -14.34
N SER A 418 -29.45 26.48 -15.36
CA SER A 418 -30.70 27.11 -15.78
C SER A 418 -31.72 26.09 -16.31
N GLY A 419 -32.89 26.01 -15.67
CA GLY A 419 -34.14 25.68 -16.37
C GLY A 419 -34.58 24.21 -16.42
N THR A 420 -34.11 23.31 -15.54
CA THR A 420 -34.71 21.95 -15.40
C THR A 420 -34.97 21.56 -13.94
N ASN A 421 -35.97 20.70 -13.72
CA ASN A 421 -36.51 20.41 -12.39
C ASN A 421 -35.45 19.86 -11.41
N PRO A 422 -35.21 20.50 -10.26
CA PRO A 422 -34.12 20.11 -9.34
C PRO A 422 -34.32 18.71 -8.75
N SER A 423 -35.56 18.26 -8.54
CA SER A 423 -35.89 16.91 -8.07
C SER A 423 -35.49 15.79 -9.05
N ALA A 424 -35.47 16.06 -10.36
CA ALA A 424 -35.05 15.11 -11.39
C ALA A 424 -33.52 15.08 -11.59
N ALA A 425 -32.84 16.20 -11.29
CA ALA A 425 -31.37 16.27 -11.31
C ALA A 425 -30.77 15.56 -10.09
N ALA A 426 -31.30 15.84 -8.88
CA ALA A 426 -30.82 15.24 -7.64
C ALA A 426 -30.96 13.70 -7.65
N SER A 427 -32.10 13.18 -8.10
CA SER A 427 -32.34 11.73 -8.17
C SER A 427 -31.40 11.01 -9.15
N LYS A 428 -31.04 11.63 -10.29
CA LYS A 428 -30.02 11.08 -11.21
C LYS A 428 -28.57 11.22 -10.74
N GLN A 429 -28.31 12.04 -9.73
CA GLN A 429 -26.98 12.17 -9.11
C GLN A 429 -26.84 11.35 -7.81
N GLN A 430 -27.92 10.69 -7.36
CA GLN A 430 -27.98 9.85 -6.17
C GLN A 430 -28.02 8.34 -6.45
N GLU A 431 -27.91 7.90 -7.72
CA GLU A 431 -27.68 6.48 -8.01
C GLU A 431 -26.36 6.03 -7.39
N ILE A 432 -26.41 4.97 -6.56
CA ILE A 432 -25.23 4.45 -5.87
C ILE A 432 -24.34 3.76 -6.90
N VAL A 433 -23.28 4.47 -7.33
CA VAL A 433 -22.33 4.04 -8.39
C VAL A 433 -21.57 2.75 -8.01
N HIS A 434 -21.50 2.46 -6.71
CA HIS A 434 -20.87 1.29 -6.11
C HIS A 434 -21.92 0.25 -5.71
N TYR A 435 -21.56 -1.03 -5.79
CA TYR A 435 -22.45 -2.14 -5.38
C TYR A 435 -22.58 -2.27 -3.85
N PHE A 436 -21.75 -1.52 -3.11
CA PHE A 436 -21.75 -1.43 -1.66
C PHE A 436 -22.10 0.00 -1.18
N PRO A 437 -22.73 0.14 0.01
CA PRO A 437 -22.92 1.45 0.65
C PRO A 437 -21.61 2.03 1.17
N ILE A 438 -21.43 3.35 1.04
CA ILE A 438 -20.26 4.08 1.56
C ILE A 438 -20.42 4.61 2.99
N LYS A 439 -21.63 4.52 3.58
CA LYS A 439 -22.02 5.23 4.81
C LYS A 439 -21.44 4.67 6.11
N SER A 440 -20.94 3.44 6.14
CA SER A 440 -20.36 2.81 7.32
C SER A 440 -19.13 1.99 6.93
N LEU A 441 -18.08 2.02 7.75
CA LEU A 441 -16.88 1.19 7.59
C LEU A 441 -17.24 -0.27 7.31
N HIS A 442 -18.20 -0.82 8.06
CA HIS A 442 -18.58 -2.24 7.97
C HIS A 442 -19.16 -2.65 6.62
N THR A 443 -19.55 -1.69 5.76
CA THR A 443 -20.11 -1.97 4.45
C THR A 443 -19.18 -1.64 3.28
N VAL A 444 -17.96 -1.14 3.52
CA VAL A 444 -17.06 -0.62 2.47
C VAL A 444 -15.99 -1.63 2.07
N SER A 445 -15.68 -1.68 0.77
CA SER A 445 -14.56 -2.48 0.22
C SER A 445 -13.19 -2.01 0.77
N PRO A 446 -12.28 -2.91 1.19
CA PRO A 446 -10.92 -2.54 1.56
C PRO A 446 -10.16 -1.79 0.45
N LYS A 447 -10.40 -2.13 -0.83
CA LYS A 447 -9.83 -1.40 -1.99
C LYS A 447 -10.30 0.05 -2.03
N TYR A 448 -11.57 0.29 -1.68
CA TYR A 448 -12.12 1.64 -1.60
C TYR A 448 -11.50 2.44 -0.45
N VAL A 449 -11.27 1.84 0.72
CA VAL A 449 -10.60 2.52 1.86
C VAL A 449 -9.16 2.88 1.51
N GLU A 450 -8.42 1.99 0.84
CA GLU A 450 -7.07 2.30 0.36
C GLU A 450 -7.11 3.46 -0.66
N ALA A 451 -7.98 3.39 -1.67
CA ALA A 451 -8.12 4.43 -2.69
C ALA A 451 -8.63 5.78 -2.11
N MET A 452 -9.44 5.74 -1.05
CA MET A 452 -9.88 6.91 -0.28
C MET A 452 -8.70 7.61 0.40
N ARG A 453 -7.82 6.87 1.11
CA ARG A 453 -6.59 7.44 1.73
C ARG A 453 -5.71 8.10 0.66
N ARG A 454 -5.52 7.44 -0.50
CA ARG A 454 -4.78 8.02 -1.64
C ARG A 454 -5.38 9.32 -2.17
N LYS A 455 -6.70 9.33 -2.40
CA LYS A 455 -7.41 10.52 -2.91
C LYS A 455 -7.40 11.65 -1.87
N ALA A 456 -7.53 11.34 -0.58
CA ALA A 456 -7.46 12.31 0.50
C ALA A 456 -6.12 13.07 0.54
N HIS A 457 -4.98 12.35 0.46
CA HIS A 457 -3.65 12.97 0.33
C HIS A 457 -3.59 13.96 -0.85
N LEU A 458 -4.03 13.54 -2.04
CA LEU A 458 -4.02 14.39 -3.23
C LEU A 458 -4.94 15.63 -3.07
N VAL A 459 -6.07 15.51 -2.36
CA VAL A 459 -6.98 16.64 -2.06
C VAL A 459 -6.40 17.59 -1.01
N ILE A 460 -5.68 17.12 0.01
CA ILE A 460 -4.93 17.99 0.93
C ILE A 460 -3.82 18.75 0.16
N ARG A 461 -3.14 18.09 -0.77
CA ARG A 461 -2.18 18.74 -1.69
C ARG A 461 -2.85 19.76 -2.63
N MET A 462 -4.09 19.52 -3.07
CA MET A 462 -4.88 20.52 -3.81
C MET A 462 -5.21 21.77 -2.98
N LEU A 463 -5.38 21.60 -1.66
CA LEU A 463 -5.54 22.73 -0.73
C LEU A 463 -4.21 23.47 -0.52
N GLU A 464 -3.09 22.78 -0.34
CA GLU A 464 -1.73 23.35 -0.27
C GLU A 464 -1.50 24.36 -1.41
N HIS A 465 -1.75 23.94 -2.66
CA HIS A 465 -1.53 24.77 -3.85
C HIS A 465 -2.55 25.91 -4.06
N ARG A 466 -3.69 25.92 -3.35
CA ARG A 466 -4.73 26.97 -3.43
C ARG A 466 -4.66 27.98 -2.27
N ILE A 467 -4.18 27.52 -1.13
CA ILE A 467 -4.09 28.29 0.12
C ILE A 467 -2.68 28.85 0.30
N GLY A 468 -1.65 28.03 0.09
CA GLY A 468 -0.25 28.25 0.47
C GLY A 468 0.18 27.29 1.59
N GLN A 469 1.37 26.70 1.49
CA GLN A 469 1.84 25.68 2.45
C GLN A 469 1.87 26.20 3.90
N GLU A 470 2.37 27.43 4.10
CA GLU A 470 2.45 28.07 5.42
C GLU A 470 1.08 28.27 6.07
N LEU A 471 0.10 28.80 5.33
CA LEU A 471 -1.25 29.02 5.81
C LEU A 471 -2.00 27.71 6.11
N LEU A 472 -1.73 26.64 5.34
CA LEU A 472 -2.26 25.30 5.62
C LEU A 472 -1.66 24.72 6.92
N ILE A 473 -0.36 24.89 7.13
CA ILE A 473 0.32 24.50 8.38
C ILE A 473 -0.23 25.30 9.58
N GLN A 474 -0.50 26.60 9.42
CA GLN A 474 -1.16 27.41 10.47
C GLN A 474 -2.57 26.90 10.82
N VAL A 475 -3.33 26.38 9.85
CA VAL A 475 -4.61 25.70 10.14
C VAL A 475 -4.40 24.43 10.97
N PHE A 476 -3.39 23.62 10.65
CA PHE A 476 -3.07 22.40 11.42
C PHE A 476 -2.60 22.73 12.84
N ASN A 477 -1.67 23.68 13.00
CA ASN A 477 -1.23 24.17 14.32
C ASN A 477 -2.41 24.69 15.14
N LYS A 478 -3.30 25.50 14.54
CA LYS A 478 -4.50 26.02 15.23
C LYS A 478 -5.41 24.90 15.74
N GLN A 479 -5.59 23.81 14.98
CA GLN A 479 -6.38 22.67 15.44
C GLN A 479 -5.68 21.92 16.59
N LEU A 480 -4.37 21.67 16.48
CA LEU A 480 -3.59 21.05 17.54
C LEU A 480 -3.59 21.89 18.83
N ALA A 481 -3.49 23.21 18.72
CA ALA A 481 -3.56 24.11 19.87
C ALA A 481 -4.95 24.09 20.56
N LEU A 482 -6.04 23.98 19.80
CA LEU A 482 -7.39 23.81 20.37
C LEU A 482 -7.51 22.43 21.05
N ALA A 483 -7.03 21.36 20.41
CA ALA A 483 -7.03 20.01 20.95
C ALA A 483 -6.22 19.90 22.26
N THR A 484 -5.01 20.46 22.32
CA THR A 484 -4.17 20.45 23.54
C THR A 484 -4.82 21.21 24.70
N ASN A 485 -5.43 22.37 24.43
CA ASN A 485 -6.20 23.09 25.45
C ASN A 485 -7.39 22.25 25.95
N ALA A 486 -8.15 21.62 25.05
CA ALA A 486 -9.27 20.76 25.41
C ALA A 486 -8.85 19.49 26.20
N ALA A 487 -7.76 18.85 25.82
CA ALA A 487 -7.22 17.66 26.50
C ALA A 487 -6.80 17.95 27.95
N SER A 488 -6.27 19.15 28.23
CA SER A 488 -5.90 19.57 29.59
C SER A 488 -7.10 19.85 30.53
N MET A 489 -8.30 20.01 29.97
CA MET A 489 -9.50 20.39 30.71
C MET A 489 -10.28 19.17 31.21
N LYS A 490 -10.87 19.28 32.40
CA LYS A 490 -11.77 18.24 32.94
C LYS A 490 -13.06 18.15 32.10
N ILE A 491 -13.59 16.94 31.95
CA ILE A 491 -14.75 16.62 31.08
C ILE A 491 -15.97 17.54 31.27
N GLY A 492 -16.25 17.98 32.50
CA GLY A 492 -17.38 18.87 32.83
C GLY A 492 -17.33 20.25 32.17
N SER A 493 -16.21 20.62 31.54
CA SER A 493 -16.09 21.82 30.71
C SER A 493 -16.82 21.70 29.36
N GLY A 494 -17.13 20.48 28.91
CA GLY A 494 -17.68 20.21 27.58
C GLY A 494 -16.70 20.39 26.41
N LEU A 495 -15.47 20.87 26.66
CA LEU A 495 -14.51 21.27 25.62
C LEU A 495 -13.93 20.11 24.79
N TRP A 496 -14.05 18.86 25.25
CA TRP A 496 -13.51 17.68 24.55
C TRP A 496 -14.06 17.47 23.13
N SER A 497 -15.17 18.11 22.74
CA SER A 497 -15.62 18.14 21.35
C SER A 497 -14.63 18.85 20.40
N GLN A 498 -13.70 19.66 20.92
CA GLN A 498 -12.64 20.30 20.14
C GLN A 498 -11.47 19.35 19.79
N LEU A 499 -11.48 18.12 20.32
CA LEU A 499 -10.61 17.02 19.88
C LEU A 499 -11.13 16.38 18.58
N LEU A 500 -12.41 16.60 18.24
CA LEU A 500 -13.07 16.02 17.08
C LEU A 500 -12.92 16.94 15.86
N ILE A 501 -12.42 16.40 14.76
CA ILE A 501 -12.44 17.06 13.46
C ILE A 501 -13.61 16.55 12.61
N SER A 502 -14.24 17.48 11.89
CA SER A 502 -15.19 17.19 10.82
C SER A 502 -14.91 18.09 9.62
N THR A 503 -15.42 17.70 8.45
CA THR A 503 -15.29 18.44 7.19
C THR A 503 -15.80 19.88 7.34
N ASN A 504 -16.92 20.07 8.06
CA ASN A 504 -17.47 21.41 8.32
C ASN A 504 -16.61 22.22 9.30
N ILE A 505 -16.07 21.61 10.37
CA ILE A 505 -15.15 22.29 11.31
C ILE A 505 -13.85 22.70 10.59
N PHE A 506 -13.32 21.84 9.71
CA PHE A 506 -12.12 22.12 8.94
C PHE A 506 -12.32 23.26 7.94
N ILE A 507 -13.46 23.34 7.25
CA ILE A 507 -13.83 24.48 6.40
C ILE A 507 -13.91 25.78 7.22
N LYS A 508 -14.62 25.77 8.37
CA LYS A 508 -14.72 26.92 9.29
C LYS A 508 -13.31 27.39 9.74
N ALA A 509 -12.40 26.46 10.03
CA ALA A 509 -11.03 26.76 10.43
C ALA A 509 -10.18 27.37 9.29
N ILE A 510 -10.23 26.79 8.07
CA ILE A 510 -9.57 27.36 6.88
C ILE A 510 -10.07 28.78 6.61
N PHE A 511 -11.39 29.00 6.65
CA PHE A 511 -11.96 30.34 6.45
C PHE A 511 -11.44 31.33 7.50
N THR A 512 -11.37 30.93 8.77
CA THR A 512 -10.91 31.79 9.87
C THR A 512 -9.43 32.16 9.77
N VAL A 513 -8.56 31.31 9.20
CA VAL A 513 -7.12 31.59 9.03
C VAL A 513 -6.83 32.32 7.72
N THR A 514 -7.56 32.01 6.65
CA THR A 514 -7.21 32.45 5.28
C THR A 514 -8.12 33.53 4.70
N GLY A 515 -9.30 33.76 5.29
CA GLY A 515 -10.36 34.62 4.73
C GLY A 515 -11.02 34.08 3.44
N LYS A 516 -10.63 32.90 2.95
CA LYS A 516 -11.13 32.30 1.70
C LYS A 516 -12.18 31.25 2.02
N ASP A 517 -13.37 31.36 1.42
CA ASP A 517 -14.36 30.26 1.46
C ASP A 517 -13.97 29.16 0.46
N MET A 518 -13.89 27.92 0.96
CA MET A 518 -13.55 26.72 0.19
C MET A 518 -14.76 25.77 0.00
N SER A 519 -15.98 26.18 0.36
CA SER A 519 -17.22 25.40 0.19
C SER A 519 -17.32 24.71 -1.18
N VAL A 520 -17.23 25.49 -2.26
CA VAL A 520 -17.29 25.03 -3.66
C VAL A 520 -16.18 24.02 -4.01
N PHE A 521 -15.00 24.13 -3.40
CA PHE A 521 -13.90 23.18 -3.60
C PHE A 521 -14.23 21.83 -2.94
N MET A 522 -14.76 21.84 -1.72
CA MET A 522 -15.15 20.62 -1.01
C MET A 522 -16.32 19.91 -1.72
N ASP A 523 -17.32 20.66 -2.18
CA ASP A 523 -18.40 20.12 -3.01
C ASP A 523 -17.89 19.52 -4.34
N GLN A 524 -16.84 20.10 -4.95
CA GLN A 524 -16.26 19.62 -6.22
C GLN A 524 -15.38 18.37 -6.09
N TRP A 525 -14.62 18.20 -5.00
CA TRP A 525 -13.56 17.19 -4.90
C TRP A 525 -13.67 16.22 -3.71
N VAL A 526 -14.41 16.58 -2.67
CA VAL A 526 -14.59 15.77 -1.44
C VAL A 526 -15.95 15.06 -1.47
N ARG A 527 -17.04 15.82 -1.69
CA ARG A 527 -18.43 15.29 -1.71
C ARG A 527 -18.86 14.71 -3.05
N THR A 528 -18.04 14.86 -4.09
CA THR A 528 -18.29 14.24 -5.39
C THR A 528 -17.06 13.50 -5.90
N GLY A 529 -17.30 12.29 -6.42
CA GLY A 529 -16.29 11.44 -7.00
C GLY A 529 -15.97 11.76 -8.46
N GLY A 530 -14.84 11.23 -8.92
CA GLY A 530 -14.37 11.33 -10.30
C GLY A 530 -13.22 12.31 -10.51
N HIS A 531 -12.57 12.15 -11.65
CA HIS A 531 -11.40 12.92 -12.11
C HIS A 531 -11.65 13.53 -13.49
N ALA A 532 -10.82 14.50 -13.86
CA ALA A 532 -10.86 15.11 -15.19
C ALA A 532 -10.06 14.28 -16.20
N LYS A 533 -10.52 14.19 -17.45
CA LYS A 533 -9.76 13.51 -18.53
C LYS A 533 -9.63 14.45 -19.71
N PHE A 534 -8.42 14.96 -19.94
CA PHE A 534 -8.14 15.95 -20.98
C PHE A 534 -7.41 15.33 -22.16
N SER A 535 -7.89 15.62 -23.38
CA SER A 535 -7.14 15.41 -24.62
C SER A 535 -6.63 16.75 -25.14
N LEU A 536 -5.30 16.90 -25.30
CA LEU A 536 -4.65 18.10 -25.83
C LEU A 536 -4.10 17.83 -27.23
N THR A 537 -4.53 18.66 -28.18
CA THR A 537 -3.99 18.74 -29.54
C THR A 537 -3.52 20.18 -29.82
N SER A 538 -2.52 20.37 -30.68
CA SER A 538 -1.93 21.69 -30.93
C SER A 538 -1.45 21.87 -32.38
N VAL A 539 -1.73 23.02 -32.98
CA VAL A 539 -1.32 23.36 -34.35
C VAL A 539 -0.61 24.72 -34.35
N PHE A 540 0.60 24.81 -34.93
CA PHE A 540 1.33 26.07 -35.01
C PHE A 540 1.02 26.85 -36.31
N ASN A 541 0.46 28.05 -36.17
CA ASN A 541 0.11 28.93 -37.27
C ASN A 541 1.24 29.94 -37.54
N ARG A 542 2.20 29.53 -38.39
CA ARG A 542 3.35 30.34 -38.81
C ARG A 542 2.99 31.75 -39.32
N LYS A 543 1.84 31.95 -39.98
CA LYS A 543 1.44 33.26 -40.52
C LYS A 543 1.08 34.26 -39.42
N ARG A 544 0.61 33.79 -38.27
CA ARG A 544 0.23 34.58 -37.10
C ARG A 544 1.28 34.58 -35.98
N ASN A 545 2.23 33.64 -36.03
CA ASN A 545 3.12 33.29 -34.91
C ASN A 545 2.33 32.92 -33.64
N THR A 546 1.19 32.25 -33.81
CA THR A 546 0.35 31.72 -32.75
C THR A 546 0.39 30.20 -32.75
N ILE A 547 0.29 29.59 -31.58
CA ILE A 547 -0.07 28.18 -31.43
C ILE A 547 -1.55 28.09 -31.09
N GLU A 548 -2.30 27.40 -31.95
CA GLU A 548 -3.73 27.14 -31.81
C GLU A 548 -3.85 25.85 -30.99
N LEU A 549 -4.16 25.99 -29.69
CA LEU A 549 -4.35 24.86 -28.78
C LEU A 549 -5.81 24.45 -28.75
N GLU A 550 -6.07 23.14 -28.78
CA GLU A 550 -7.40 22.56 -28.68
C GLU A 550 -7.42 21.49 -27.58
N ILE A 551 -8.10 21.82 -26.48
CA ILE A 551 -8.29 20.98 -25.30
C ILE A 551 -9.72 20.43 -25.32
N ARG A 552 -9.85 19.11 -25.20
CA ARG A 552 -11.13 18.39 -25.20
C ARG A 552 -11.34 17.59 -23.92
N GLN A 553 -12.60 17.43 -23.55
CA GLN A 553 -13.10 16.59 -22.46
C GLN A 553 -14.07 15.54 -23.02
N ASP A 554 -13.66 14.81 -24.07
CA ASP A 554 -14.55 13.93 -24.85
C ASP A 554 -15.13 12.75 -24.03
N PHE A 555 -14.50 12.42 -22.89
CA PHE A 555 -14.77 11.22 -22.09
C PHE A 555 -15.76 11.40 -20.93
N VAL A 556 -16.47 12.52 -20.82
CA VAL A 556 -17.37 12.86 -19.70
C VAL A 556 -18.49 11.82 -19.43
N ASN A 557 -18.78 10.94 -20.40
CA ASN A 557 -19.75 9.85 -20.25
C ASN A 557 -19.13 8.52 -19.76
N GLN A 558 -17.82 8.46 -19.48
CA GLN A 558 -17.16 7.25 -18.96
C GLN A 558 -17.29 7.15 -17.43
N ARG A 559 -17.25 5.91 -16.90
CA ARG A 559 -17.30 5.65 -15.45
C ARG A 559 -16.14 6.36 -14.77
N GLY A 560 -16.42 7.14 -13.71
CA GLY A 560 -15.41 7.86 -12.94
C GLY A 560 -14.85 9.13 -13.59
N VAL A 561 -15.12 9.41 -14.87
CA VAL A 561 -14.70 10.66 -15.52
C VAL A 561 -15.76 11.73 -15.28
N ARG A 562 -15.34 12.96 -14.98
CA ARG A 562 -16.23 14.11 -14.77
C ARG A 562 -15.73 15.33 -15.54
N LYS A 563 -16.66 16.14 -16.04
CA LYS A 563 -16.32 17.43 -16.65
C LYS A 563 -15.70 18.35 -15.60
N TYR A 564 -14.50 18.84 -15.88
CA TYR A 564 -13.87 19.92 -15.14
C TYR A 564 -14.29 21.27 -15.70
N ASN A 565 -14.66 22.17 -14.79
CA ASN A 565 -14.77 23.59 -15.05
C ASN A 565 -13.74 24.32 -14.14
N GLY A 566 -12.95 25.24 -14.70
CA GLY A 566 -11.99 26.06 -13.94
C GLY A 566 -10.65 26.35 -14.64
N PRO A 567 -9.72 27.03 -13.97
CA PRO A 567 -8.43 27.41 -14.52
C PRO A 567 -7.47 26.22 -14.64
N LEU A 568 -6.92 26.03 -15.84
CA LEU A 568 -5.95 24.98 -16.18
C LEU A 568 -4.61 25.61 -16.60
N LEU A 569 -3.52 25.19 -15.95
CA LEU A 569 -2.18 25.69 -16.26
C LEU A 569 -1.59 24.95 -17.46
N VAL A 570 -1.25 25.67 -18.53
CA VAL A 570 -0.47 25.19 -19.67
C VAL A 570 0.91 25.84 -19.64
N GLN A 571 1.95 25.04 -19.86
CA GLN A 571 3.34 25.49 -19.89
C GLN A 571 3.93 25.15 -21.27
N LEU A 572 4.27 26.19 -22.04
CA LEU A 572 4.93 26.10 -23.33
C LEU A 572 6.45 26.24 -23.13
N GLN A 573 7.23 25.33 -23.70
CA GLN A 573 8.66 25.60 -23.89
C GLN A 573 8.85 26.20 -25.29
N GLU A 574 9.25 27.47 -25.34
CA GLU A 574 9.64 28.16 -26.57
C GLU A 574 11.18 28.22 -26.72
N LEU A 575 11.66 28.63 -27.90
CA LEU A 575 13.08 28.81 -28.17
C LEU A 575 13.77 29.84 -27.26
N ASP A 576 13.06 30.84 -26.75
CA ASP A 576 13.59 31.89 -25.86
C ASP A 576 13.32 31.63 -24.37
N GLY A 577 12.60 30.55 -24.02
CA GLY A 577 12.37 30.15 -22.62
C GLY A 577 11.03 29.46 -22.37
N THR A 578 10.76 29.17 -21.09
CA THR A 578 9.50 28.59 -20.62
C THR A 578 8.45 29.67 -20.36
N PHE A 579 7.27 29.56 -20.96
CA PHE A 579 6.15 30.47 -20.75
C PHE A 579 4.93 29.73 -20.14
N LYS A 580 4.30 30.35 -19.13
CA LYS A 580 3.15 29.79 -18.39
C LYS A 580 1.89 30.56 -18.73
N HIS A 581 0.84 29.85 -19.13
CA HIS A 581 -0.46 30.40 -19.53
C HIS A 581 -1.59 29.68 -18.80
N THR A 582 -2.46 30.43 -18.12
CA THR A 582 -3.64 29.87 -17.45
C THR A 582 -4.85 30.02 -18.37
N LEU A 583 -5.43 28.89 -18.78
CA LEU A 583 -6.62 28.84 -19.63
C LEU A 583 -7.86 28.55 -18.77
N GLN A 584 -8.96 29.27 -18.98
CA GLN A 584 -10.23 28.94 -18.34
C GLN A 584 -10.94 27.84 -19.13
N ILE A 585 -11.19 26.71 -18.48
CA ILE A 585 -11.93 25.59 -19.06
C ILE A 585 -13.38 25.69 -18.62
N GLU A 586 -14.26 26.10 -19.53
CA GLU A 586 -15.72 26.22 -19.28
C GLU A 586 -16.53 25.20 -20.06
N ASN A 587 -16.01 24.71 -21.19
CA ASN A 587 -16.72 23.87 -22.16
C ASN A 587 -16.03 22.51 -22.36
N THR A 588 -16.75 21.58 -22.98
CA THR A 588 -16.22 20.25 -23.36
C THR A 588 -15.11 20.37 -24.41
N LEU A 589 -15.16 21.41 -25.23
CA LEU A 589 -14.16 21.79 -26.21
C LEU A 589 -13.73 23.24 -25.92
N VAL A 590 -12.43 23.47 -25.75
CA VAL A 590 -11.84 24.79 -25.58
C VAL A 590 -10.74 24.96 -26.61
N LYS A 591 -10.83 26.01 -27.44
CA LYS A 591 -9.78 26.42 -28.36
C LYS A 591 -9.19 27.75 -27.91
N SER A 592 -7.87 27.85 -27.90
CA SER A 592 -7.15 29.06 -27.45
C SER A 592 -5.91 29.31 -28.31
N ASP A 593 -5.89 30.46 -28.98
CA ASP A 593 -4.74 30.94 -29.75
C ASP A 593 -3.76 31.64 -28.79
N ILE A 594 -2.57 31.06 -28.58
CA ILE A 594 -1.51 31.67 -27.78
C ILE A 594 -0.45 32.26 -28.72
N THR A 595 -0.16 33.56 -28.60
CA THR A 595 0.92 34.21 -29.33
C THR A 595 2.29 33.76 -28.79
N CYS A 596 3.11 33.15 -29.64
CA CYS A 596 4.48 32.78 -29.28
C CYS A 596 5.36 34.04 -29.19
N HIS A 597 6.16 34.13 -28.14
CA HIS A 597 7.11 35.22 -27.90
C HIS A 597 8.33 35.07 -28.83
N SER A 598 8.78 33.83 -29.01
CA SER A 598 9.85 33.45 -29.92
C SER A 598 9.40 33.54 -31.39
N LYS A 599 10.36 33.87 -32.25
CA LYS A 599 10.19 33.80 -33.71
C LYS A 599 11.04 32.67 -34.26
N SER A 600 10.45 31.80 -35.07
CA SER A 600 11.18 30.73 -35.74
C SER A 600 12.27 31.30 -36.65
N ARG A 601 13.53 31.03 -36.32
CA ARG A 601 14.72 31.36 -37.12
C ARG A 601 15.43 30.05 -37.46
N ARG A 602 15.97 29.95 -38.67
CA ARG A 602 16.73 28.77 -39.16
C ARG A 602 18.14 28.67 -38.57
N ASN A 603 18.24 28.76 -37.24
CA ASN A 603 19.46 28.53 -36.49
C ASN A 603 19.55 27.03 -36.20
N LYS A 604 20.50 26.32 -36.83
CA LYS A 604 20.66 24.86 -36.63
C LYS A 604 21.00 24.49 -35.18
N LYS A 605 21.62 25.41 -34.42
CA LYS A 605 21.86 25.28 -32.98
C LYS A 605 21.51 26.58 -32.27
N LYS A 606 21.00 26.48 -31.05
CA LYS A 606 20.72 27.63 -30.17
C LYS A 606 20.90 27.22 -28.71
N LYS A 607 21.37 28.14 -27.88
CA LYS A 607 21.17 28.05 -26.43
C LYS A 607 19.75 28.42 -26.07
N ILE A 608 19.13 27.62 -25.22
CA ILE A 608 17.74 27.74 -24.81
C ILE A 608 17.69 27.63 -23.29
N PRO A 609 17.15 28.64 -22.57
CA PRO A 609 16.99 28.56 -21.12
C PRO A 609 15.82 27.63 -20.80
N LEU A 610 16.08 26.64 -19.95
CA LEU A 610 15.06 25.74 -19.42
C LEU A 610 14.33 26.37 -18.21
N CYS A 611 13.25 25.71 -17.78
CA CYS A 611 12.48 26.04 -16.58
C CYS A 611 13.32 26.10 -15.28
N THR A 612 14.51 25.48 -15.28
CA THR A 612 15.49 25.48 -14.18
C THR A 612 16.51 26.64 -14.25
N GLY A 613 16.49 27.45 -15.30
CA GLY A 613 17.54 28.44 -15.59
C GLY A 613 18.82 27.87 -16.22
N GLU A 614 18.90 26.55 -16.45
CA GLU A 614 20.02 25.94 -17.20
C GLU A 614 19.91 26.30 -18.69
N GLU A 615 20.89 27.02 -19.25
CA GLU A 615 21.01 27.21 -20.71
C GLU A 615 21.57 25.95 -21.36
N VAL A 616 20.79 25.30 -22.22
CA VAL A 616 21.22 24.10 -22.95
C VAL A 616 21.40 24.40 -24.43
N ASP A 617 22.54 24.00 -24.99
CA ASP A 617 22.80 24.00 -26.44
C ASP A 617 21.99 22.89 -27.12
N MET A 618 20.89 23.27 -27.78
CA MET A 618 20.03 22.35 -28.52
C MET A 618 20.33 22.40 -30.02
N ASP A 619 20.36 21.22 -30.66
CA ASP A 619 20.33 21.09 -32.11
C ASP A 619 18.86 21.10 -32.57
N LEU A 620 18.55 21.96 -33.54
CA LEU A 620 17.19 22.24 -34.01
C LEU A 620 16.96 21.73 -35.43
N SER A 621 17.87 20.90 -35.97
CA SER A 621 17.84 20.43 -37.35
C SER A 621 16.63 19.55 -37.71
N ALA A 622 15.94 18.96 -36.72
CA ALA A 622 14.75 18.13 -36.90
C ALA A 622 13.41 18.89 -36.72
N MET A 623 13.42 20.22 -36.68
CA MET A 623 12.23 21.03 -36.31
C MET A 623 11.72 21.91 -37.47
N ASP A 624 10.47 21.70 -37.87
CA ASP A 624 9.83 22.38 -39.01
C ASP A 624 9.39 23.83 -38.72
N ASP A 625 10.36 24.77 -38.74
CA ASP A 625 10.14 26.24 -38.74
C ASP A 625 9.12 26.75 -37.68
N SER A 626 9.00 26.03 -36.54
CA SER A 626 8.18 26.35 -35.36
C SER A 626 9.03 26.89 -34.21
N PRO A 627 8.53 27.78 -33.34
CA PRO A 627 9.25 28.25 -32.15
C PRO A 627 8.98 27.41 -30.88
N VAL A 628 8.06 26.43 -30.92
CA VAL A 628 7.63 25.65 -29.73
C VAL A 628 8.30 24.27 -29.72
N LEU A 629 8.98 23.95 -28.63
CA LEU A 629 9.73 22.70 -28.45
C LEU A 629 8.88 21.56 -27.89
N TRP A 630 8.11 21.80 -26.82
CA TRP A 630 7.15 20.87 -26.22
C TRP A 630 6.11 21.63 -25.39
N ILE A 631 5.01 20.95 -25.06
CA ILE A 631 3.90 21.50 -24.26
C ILE A 631 3.63 20.60 -23.06
N ARG A 632 3.53 21.19 -21.86
CA ARG A 632 3.12 20.52 -20.62
C ARG A 632 1.78 21.08 -20.15
N LEU A 633 0.92 20.21 -19.61
CA LEU A 633 -0.39 20.56 -19.08
C LEU A 633 -0.43 20.15 -17.60
N ASP A 634 -0.74 21.10 -16.71
CA ASP A 634 -0.71 20.96 -15.25
C ASP A 634 0.59 20.25 -14.76
N PRO A 635 1.77 20.90 -14.94
CA PRO A 635 3.07 20.30 -14.65
C PRO A 635 3.28 19.96 -13.16
N GLU A 636 2.55 20.64 -12.27
CA GLU A 636 2.60 20.38 -10.82
C GLU A 636 1.61 19.30 -10.37
N MET A 637 0.87 18.67 -11.29
CA MET A 637 -0.11 17.61 -11.00
C MET A 637 -1.11 18.04 -9.91
N ILE A 638 -1.62 19.28 -10.02
CA ILE A 638 -2.53 19.86 -9.04
C ILE A 638 -3.91 19.21 -9.18
N LEU A 639 -4.38 18.91 -10.39
CA LEU A 639 -5.71 18.33 -10.55
C LEU A 639 -5.68 16.79 -10.44
N LEU A 640 -6.77 16.22 -9.93
CA LEU A 640 -7.07 14.80 -10.15
C LEU A 640 -7.44 14.62 -11.63
N ARG A 641 -6.48 14.16 -12.43
CA ARG A 641 -6.62 14.11 -13.89
C ARG A 641 -5.81 13.02 -14.60
N ASP A 642 -6.39 12.50 -15.68
CA ASP A 642 -5.68 11.79 -16.74
C ASP A 642 -5.41 12.73 -17.95
N LEU A 643 -4.32 12.46 -18.69
CA LEU A 643 -3.85 13.27 -19.81
C LEU A 643 -3.52 12.44 -21.04
N ILE A 644 -4.18 12.77 -22.15
CA ILE A 644 -3.80 12.37 -23.49
C ILE A 644 -3.24 13.61 -24.19
N ILE A 645 -1.96 13.57 -24.57
CA ILE A 645 -1.29 14.69 -25.25
C ILE A 645 -0.78 14.18 -26.60
N GLU A 646 -1.19 14.84 -27.68
CA GLU A 646 -0.73 14.54 -29.03
C GLU A 646 0.32 15.58 -29.47
N GLN A 647 1.57 15.14 -29.55
CA GLN A 647 2.73 15.90 -30.02
C GLN A 647 3.61 15.00 -30.92
N PRO A 648 4.34 15.57 -31.92
CA PRO A 648 5.31 14.86 -32.73
C PRO A 648 6.42 14.16 -31.92
N ASP A 649 7.02 13.10 -32.47
CA ASP A 649 8.04 12.31 -31.80
C ASP A 649 9.28 13.13 -31.40
N PHE A 650 9.71 14.08 -32.24
CA PHE A 650 10.82 14.97 -31.94
C PHE A 650 10.60 15.84 -30.70
N GLN A 651 9.36 16.26 -30.41
CA GLN A 651 9.06 17.07 -29.22
C GLN A 651 9.27 16.25 -27.95
N TRP A 652 8.78 15.01 -27.93
CA TRP A 652 9.02 14.06 -26.84
C TRP A 652 10.52 13.69 -26.69
N GLN A 653 11.26 13.56 -27.80
CA GLN A 653 12.71 13.32 -27.77
C GLN A 653 13.49 14.49 -27.15
N TYR A 654 13.13 15.75 -27.47
CA TYR A 654 13.74 16.92 -26.84
C TYR A 654 13.35 17.04 -25.36
N GLN A 655 12.07 16.84 -25.03
CA GLN A 655 11.58 16.85 -23.66
C GLN A 655 12.33 15.83 -22.79
N LEU A 656 12.49 14.59 -23.26
CA LEU A 656 13.23 13.54 -22.53
C LEU A 656 14.73 13.87 -22.33
N ARG A 657 15.38 14.46 -23.34
CA ARG A 657 16.82 14.81 -23.27
C ARG A 657 17.12 16.03 -22.41
N HIS A 658 16.20 17.00 -22.33
CA HIS A 658 16.52 18.35 -21.83
C HIS A 658 15.68 18.78 -20.62
N GLU A 659 14.39 18.46 -20.54
CA GLU A 659 13.57 18.79 -19.35
C GLU A 659 14.14 18.08 -18.11
N ARG A 660 14.19 18.77 -16.97
CA ARG A 660 14.73 18.24 -15.69
C ARG A 660 13.66 17.67 -14.75
N ASP A 661 12.39 17.92 -15.02
CA ASP A 661 11.27 17.38 -14.22
C ASP A 661 11.02 15.91 -14.55
N VAL A 662 11.18 15.06 -13.54
CA VAL A 662 10.98 13.61 -13.60
C VAL A 662 9.60 13.22 -14.15
N THR A 663 8.55 13.97 -13.81
CA THR A 663 7.18 13.68 -14.27
C THR A 663 7.04 13.79 -15.79
N ALA A 664 7.72 14.78 -16.38
CA ALA A 664 7.75 15.04 -17.81
C ALA A 664 8.64 14.06 -18.56
N GLN A 665 9.73 13.61 -17.92
CA GLN A 665 10.58 12.53 -18.46
C GLN A 665 9.81 11.21 -18.52
N PHE A 666 9.06 10.84 -17.48
CA PHE A 666 8.18 9.66 -17.50
C PHE A 666 7.06 9.77 -18.56
N GLN A 667 6.39 10.92 -18.67
CA GLN A 667 5.39 11.15 -19.73
C GLN A 667 5.99 11.00 -21.13
N ALA A 668 7.17 11.59 -21.37
CA ALA A 668 7.87 11.46 -22.65
C ALA A 668 8.28 10.01 -22.94
N ILE A 669 8.80 9.27 -21.95
CA ILE A 669 9.13 7.85 -22.07
C ILE A 669 7.89 7.02 -22.47
N GLN A 670 6.75 7.24 -21.80
CA GLN A 670 5.49 6.54 -22.09
C GLN A 670 4.92 6.89 -23.48
N ALA A 671 5.06 8.14 -23.93
CA ALA A 671 4.68 8.56 -25.28
C ALA A 671 5.59 7.94 -26.36
N LEU A 672 6.91 7.91 -26.12
CA LEU A 672 7.92 7.40 -27.05
C LEU A 672 7.82 5.88 -27.29
N GLN A 673 7.21 5.11 -26.38
CA GLN A 673 6.86 3.69 -26.63
C GLN A 673 5.93 3.48 -27.85
N LYS A 674 5.29 4.54 -28.35
CA LYS A 674 4.44 4.54 -29.57
C LYS A 674 5.19 4.90 -30.85
N TYR A 675 6.43 5.41 -30.76
CA TYR A 675 7.16 6.02 -31.88
C TYR A 675 8.54 5.36 -32.08
N PRO A 676 8.60 4.18 -32.74
CA PRO A 676 9.82 3.39 -32.92
C PRO A 676 10.75 3.95 -34.00
N THR A 677 11.37 5.10 -33.73
CA THR A 677 12.36 5.75 -34.61
C THR A 677 13.78 5.60 -34.06
N ASN A 678 14.79 5.68 -34.95
CA ASN A 678 16.20 5.65 -34.52
C ASN A 678 16.55 6.84 -33.61
N ALA A 679 15.88 7.99 -33.79
CA ALA A 679 16.05 9.15 -32.92
C ALA A 679 15.49 8.88 -31.51
N THR A 680 14.31 8.24 -31.40
CA THR A 680 13.77 7.73 -30.12
C THR A 680 14.72 6.75 -29.45
N ARG A 681 15.26 5.77 -30.18
CA ARG A 681 16.24 4.79 -29.66
C ARG A 681 17.48 5.48 -29.08
N LEU A 682 18.04 6.45 -29.81
CA LEU A 682 19.19 7.22 -29.35
C LEU A 682 18.85 8.06 -28.12
N ALA A 683 17.73 8.78 -28.10
CA ALA A 683 17.31 9.58 -26.95
C ALA A 683 17.16 8.74 -25.66
N LEU A 684 16.53 7.56 -25.75
CA LEU A 684 16.45 6.62 -24.63
C LEU A 684 17.83 6.09 -24.19
N THR A 685 18.73 5.84 -25.14
CA THR A 685 20.12 5.43 -24.86
C THR A 685 20.89 6.53 -24.11
N ASP A 686 20.78 7.79 -24.56
CA ASP A 686 21.40 8.95 -23.93
C ASP A 686 20.90 9.14 -22.48
N THR A 687 19.59 8.98 -22.25
CA THR A 687 18.99 9.09 -20.90
C THR A 687 19.50 8.01 -19.94
N ILE A 688 19.72 6.78 -20.42
CA ILE A 688 20.25 5.67 -19.60
C ILE A 688 21.70 5.94 -19.18
N GLU A 689 22.53 6.48 -20.08
CA GLU A 689 23.93 6.82 -19.77
C GLU A 689 24.10 8.11 -18.96
N SER A 690 23.11 9.01 -18.95
CA SER A 690 23.19 10.32 -18.30
C SER A 690 23.18 10.22 -16.77
N GLU A 691 24.33 10.41 -16.14
CA GLU A 691 24.48 10.49 -14.67
C GLU A 691 23.66 11.62 -14.01
N ARG A 692 23.19 12.60 -14.79
CA ARG A 692 22.31 13.69 -14.31
C ARG A 692 20.82 13.30 -14.26
N CYS A 693 20.40 12.20 -14.88
CA CYS A 693 19.01 11.77 -14.90
C CYS A 693 18.65 10.98 -13.64
N PHE A 694 17.43 11.15 -13.13
CA PHE A 694 16.93 10.42 -11.95
C PHE A 694 16.92 8.90 -12.19
N TYR A 695 17.25 8.10 -11.18
CA TYR A 695 17.54 6.67 -11.37
C TYR A 695 16.34 5.89 -11.93
N GLN A 696 15.13 6.12 -11.41
CA GLN A 696 13.90 5.48 -11.92
C GLN A 696 13.61 5.82 -13.38
N VAL A 697 13.91 7.05 -13.82
CA VAL A 697 13.77 7.47 -15.23
C VAL A 697 14.72 6.67 -16.13
N ARG A 698 15.93 6.34 -15.65
CA ARG A 698 16.87 5.47 -16.41
C ARG A 698 16.36 4.02 -16.48
N CYS A 699 15.77 3.51 -15.40
CA CYS A 699 15.15 2.17 -15.38
C CYS A 699 13.96 2.09 -16.36
N GLU A 700 13.02 3.03 -16.29
CA GLU A 700 11.89 3.13 -17.24
C GLU A 700 12.34 3.36 -18.68
N ALA A 701 13.42 4.13 -18.89
CA ALA A 701 14.02 4.29 -20.21
C ALA A 701 14.60 2.96 -20.75
N ALA A 702 15.18 2.10 -19.91
CA ALA A 702 15.66 0.77 -20.32
C ALA A 702 14.50 -0.19 -20.70
N HIS A 703 13.45 -0.27 -19.87
CA HIS A 703 12.26 -1.05 -20.20
C HIS A 703 11.54 -0.52 -21.47
N SER A 704 11.58 0.79 -21.70
CA SER A 704 10.99 1.42 -22.90
C SER A 704 11.85 1.26 -24.15
N LEU A 705 13.18 1.33 -24.02
CA LEU A 705 14.14 1.01 -25.08
C LEU A 705 13.94 -0.43 -25.58
N THR A 706 13.58 -1.35 -24.69
CA THR A 706 13.25 -2.74 -25.03
C THR A 706 12.00 -2.83 -25.90
N LYS A 707 10.90 -2.16 -25.50
CA LYS A 707 9.66 -2.09 -26.30
C LYS A 707 9.90 -1.47 -27.68
N VAL A 708 10.65 -0.37 -27.74
CA VAL A 708 11.02 0.31 -28.99
C VAL A 708 11.91 -0.59 -29.87
N ALA A 709 12.92 -1.24 -29.30
CA ALA A 709 13.80 -2.16 -30.03
C ALA A 709 13.01 -3.33 -30.65
N ASN A 710 12.05 -3.90 -29.91
CA ASN A 710 11.19 -4.99 -30.38
C ASN A 710 10.25 -4.56 -31.53
N GLN A 711 9.90 -3.28 -31.64
CA GLN A 711 9.17 -2.72 -32.79
C GLN A 711 10.12 -2.40 -33.98
N MET A 712 11.40 -2.10 -33.71
CA MET A 712 12.41 -1.74 -34.72
C MET A 712 13.17 -2.94 -35.34
N VAL A 713 12.87 -4.18 -34.97
CA VAL A 713 13.68 -5.36 -35.35
C VAL A 713 13.84 -5.53 -36.87
N ALA A 714 12.83 -5.17 -37.66
CA ALA A 714 12.89 -5.26 -39.12
C ALA A 714 13.78 -4.17 -39.77
N SER A 715 14.10 -3.09 -39.05
CA SER A 715 14.88 -1.95 -39.56
C SER A 715 16.26 -1.78 -38.92
N TRP A 716 16.60 -2.56 -37.90
CA TRP A 716 17.90 -2.49 -37.22
C TRP A 716 18.47 -3.85 -36.82
N SER A 717 19.62 -4.21 -37.39
CA SER A 717 20.35 -5.46 -37.13
C SER A 717 21.63 -5.31 -36.28
N GLY A 718 22.00 -4.09 -35.87
CA GLY A 718 23.18 -3.86 -35.02
C GLY A 718 22.97 -4.27 -33.56
N PRO A 719 24.05 -4.55 -32.81
CA PRO A 719 24.01 -5.22 -31.51
C PRO A 719 23.17 -4.50 -30.44
N PRO A 720 22.70 -5.22 -29.39
CA PRO A 720 21.92 -4.64 -28.29
C PRO A 720 22.67 -3.50 -27.60
N ALA A 721 22.12 -2.28 -27.65
CA ALA A 721 22.75 -1.10 -27.04
C ALA A 721 22.99 -1.29 -25.53
N MET A 722 22.06 -1.98 -24.84
CA MET A 722 22.13 -2.25 -23.41
C MET A 722 23.32 -3.16 -23.01
N LEU A 723 23.79 -4.07 -23.88
CA LEU A 723 25.02 -4.84 -23.62
C LEU A 723 26.25 -3.93 -23.55
N ASN A 724 26.34 -2.94 -24.45
CA ASN A 724 27.43 -1.98 -24.46
C ASN A 724 27.38 -1.03 -23.25
N ILE A 725 26.18 -0.57 -22.88
CA ILE A 725 25.94 0.22 -21.66
C ILE A 725 26.39 -0.56 -20.41
N PHE A 726 25.93 -1.81 -20.25
CA PHE A 726 26.28 -2.61 -19.07
C PHE A 726 27.79 -2.86 -18.99
N ARG A 727 28.43 -3.23 -20.10
CA ARG A 727 29.90 -3.43 -20.16
C ARG A 727 30.69 -2.15 -19.89
N LYS A 728 30.18 -0.99 -20.32
CA LYS A 728 30.78 0.33 -20.07
C LYS A 728 30.79 0.72 -18.58
N PHE A 729 29.69 0.49 -17.86
CA PHE A 729 29.62 0.80 -16.43
C PHE A 729 30.21 -0.32 -15.55
N PHE A 730 29.80 -1.58 -15.77
CA PHE A 730 30.04 -2.71 -14.86
C PHE A 730 31.10 -3.71 -15.35
N GLY A 731 31.60 -3.59 -16.59
CA GLY A 731 32.71 -4.41 -17.10
C GLY A 731 34.08 -3.97 -16.54
N SER A 732 35.03 -4.91 -16.44
CA SER A 732 36.38 -4.65 -15.91
C SER A 732 37.19 -3.75 -16.83
N PHE A 733 37.98 -2.83 -16.26
CA PHE A 733 38.74 -1.82 -17.03
C PHE A 733 39.75 -2.45 -18.00
N SER A 734 40.42 -3.52 -17.59
CA SER A 734 41.38 -4.25 -18.44
C SER A 734 40.71 -5.27 -19.37
N ALA A 735 39.45 -5.64 -19.11
CA ALA A 735 38.71 -6.68 -19.83
C ALA A 735 37.19 -6.40 -19.78
N PRO A 736 36.64 -5.54 -20.67
CA PRO A 736 35.23 -5.11 -20.60
C PRO A 736 34.19 -6.22 -20.81
N HIS A 737 34.63 -7.43 -21.13
CA HIS A 737 33.81 -8.65 -21.23
C HIS A 737 33.72 -9.44 -19.91
N ILE A 738 34.60 -9.17 -18.93
CA ILE A 738 34.54 -9.72 -17.57
C ILE A 738 33.81 -8.70 -16.69
N ILE A 739 32.84 -9.15 -15.89
CA ILE A 739 32.08 -8.29 -14.97
C ILE A 739 32.94 -7.96 -13.74
N LYS A 740 32.81 -6.73 -13.20
CA LYS A 740 33.47 -6.33 -11.94
C LYS A 740 32.82 -7.03 -10.74
N LEU A 741 33.57 -7.19 -9.64
CA LEU A 741 33.02 -7.53 -8.32
C LEU A 741 31.90 -6.54 -7.94
N ASN A 742 30.85 -7.03 -7.28
CA ASN A 742 29.71 -6.19 -6.89
C ASN A 742 30.13 -5.09 -5.90
N ASN A 743 29.61 -3.88 -6.10
CA ASN A 743 29.76 -2.75 -5.19
C ASN A 743 28.52 -1.86 -5.27
N PHE A 744 27.62 -1.98 -4.29
CA PHE A 744 26.35 -1.25 -4.30
C PHE A 744 26.40 0.09 -3.55
N SER A 745 27.60 0.60 -3.24
CA SER A 745 27.80 1.89 -2.55
C SER A 745 27.28 3.10 -3.33
N ASN A 746 27.06 2.97 -4.65
CA ASN A 746 26.36 3.96 -5.46
C ASN A 746 24.96 3.43 -5.80
N PHE A 747 23.95 3.89 -5.06
CA PHE A 747 22.57 3.44 -5.20
C PHE A 747 21.97 3.71 -6.60
N GLN A 748 22.37 4.79 -7.28
CA GLN A 748 21.91 5.06 -8.65
C GLN A 748 22.37 3.98 -9.64
N LEU A 749 23.63 3.55 -9.50
CA LEU A 749 24.18 2.49 -10.33
C LEU A 749 23.65 1.11 -9.92
N TYR A 750 23.40 0.87 -8.63
CA TYR A 750 22.77 -0.37 -8.15
C TYR A 750 21.39 -0.60 -8.75
N PHE A 751 20.48 0.39 -8.66
CA PHE A 751 19.14 0.26 -9.26
C PHE A 751 19.19 0.08 -10.78
N LEU A 752 20.17 0.71 -11.45
CA LEU A 752 20.39 0.53 -12.89
C LEU A 752 20.97 -0.85 -13.23
N GLN A 753 21.89 -1.38 -12.41
CA GLN A 753 22.45 -2.73 -12.52
C GLN A 753 21.34 -3.79 -12.35
N LYS A 754 20.36 -3.54 -11.48
CA LYS A 754 19.17 -4.38 -11.27
C LYS A 754 18.20 -4.32 -12.46
N ALA A 755 17.94 -3.14 -13.02
CA ALA A 755 16.94 -2.96 -14.09
C ALA A 755 17.41 -3.37 -15.50
N ILE A 756 18.68 -3.12 -15.87
CA ILE A 756 19.17 -3.40 -17.23
C ILE A 756 19.04 -4.88 -17.64
N PRO A 757 19.39 -5.88 -16.80
CA PRO A 757 19.23 -7.30 -17.14
C PRO A 757 17.78 -7.69 -17.44
N VAL A 758 16.81 -7.22 -16.63
CA VAL A 758 15.38 -7.48 -16.82
C VAL A 758 14.87 -6.84 -18.11
N ALA A 759 15.27 -5.60 -18.40
CA ALA A 759 14.99 -4.95 -19.68
C ALA A 759 15.60 -5.72 -20.86
N MET A 760 16.88 -6.09 -20.78
CA MET A 760 17.58 -6.86 -21.82
C MET A 760 16.92 -8.20 -22.13
N ALA A 761 16.48 -8.94 -21.12
CA ALA A 761 15.79 -10.21 -21.30
C ALA A 761 14.53 -10.10 -22.17
N GLY A 762 13.80 -8.98 -22.05
CA GLY A 762 12.61 -8.67 -22.86
C GLY A 762 12.90 -8.39 -24.34
N LEU A 763 14.15 -8.31 -24.78
CA LEU A 763 14.49 -8.14 -26.21
C LEU A 763 14.08 -9.38 -27.03
N ARG A 764 13.67 -9.16 -28.29
CA ARG A 764 13.25 -10.20 -29.23
C ARG A 764 13.87 -9.99 -30.62
N THR A 765 14.12 -11.10 -31.31
CA THR A 765 14.56 -11.16 -32.71
C THR A 765 13.37 -11.19 -33.67
N SER A 766 13.62 -11.18 -34.98
CA SER A 766 12.60 -11.24 -36.05
C SER A 766 11.73 -12.49 -35.96
N HIS A 767 12.23 -13.55 -35.32
CA HIS A 767 11.52 -14.82 -35.11
C HIS A 767 10.78 -14.87 -33.76
N GLY A 768 10.73 -13.76 -33.01
CA GLY A 768 10.08 -13.69 -31.70
C GLY A 768 10.87 -14.35 -30.56
N ILE A 769 12.13 -14.75 -30.79
CA ILE A 769 13.01 -15.44 -29.83
C ILE A 769 13.96 -14.42 -29.17
N CYS A 770 14.32 -14.59 -27.89
CA CYS A 770 15.34 -13.77 -27.23
C CYS A 770 16.73 -13.91 -27.92
N PRO A 771 17.51 -12.84 -28.13
CA PRO A 771 18.83 -12.97 -28.76
C PRO A 771 19.78 -13.87 -27.94
N PRO A 772 20.46 -14.87 -28.54
CA PRO A 772 21.28 -15.83 -27.79
C PRO A 772 22.50 -15.19 -27.11
N GLU A 773 22.97 -14.04 -27.61
CA GLU A 773 24.00 -13.22 -26.94
C GLU A 773 23.54 -12.69 -25.57
N VAL A 774 22.25 -12.33 -25.44
CA VAL A 774 21.67 -11.83 -24.19
C VAL A 774 21.53 -12.97 -23.19
N MET A 775 21.01 -14.13 -23.62
CA MET A 775 20.85 -15.28 -22.74
C MET A 775 22.19 -15.79 -22.19
N ARG A 776 23.23 -15.92 -23.04
CA ARG A 776 24.58 -16.26 -22.60
C ARG A 776 25.12 -15.26 -21.59
N PHE A 777 24.92 -13.97 -21.85
CA PHE A 777 25.34 -12.91 -20.94
C PHE A 777 24.61 -12.91 -19.59
N LEU A 778 23.33 -13.31 -19.53
CA LEU A 778 22.62 -13.49 -18.26
C LEU A 778 23.20 -14.66 -17.46
N PHE A 779 23.54 -15.78 -18.11
CA PHE A 779 24.25 -16.88 -17.43
C PHE A 779 25.68 -16.50 -16.99
N ASP A 780 26.41 -15.70 -17.78
CA ASP A 780 27.68 -15.11 -17.35
C ASP A 780 27.51 -14.22 -16.10
N LEU A 781 26.42 -13.43 -16.01
CA LEU A 781 26.14 -12.63 -14.81
C LEU A 781 25.94 -13.48 -13.56
N PHE A 782 25.22 -14.62 -13.64
CA PHE A 782 25.13 -15.56 -12.52
C PHE A 782 26.49 -16.18 -12.16
N LYS A 783 27.26 -16.58 -13.18
CA LYS A 783 28.55 -17.25 -13.01
C LYS A 783 29.63 -16.34 -12.38
N TYR A 784 29.61 -15.05 -12.67
CA TYR A 784 30.57 -14.06 -12.16
C TYR A 784 29.99 -13.17 -11.04
N ASN A 785 28.87 -13.55 -10.41
CA ASN A 785 28.26 -12.81 -9.30
C ASN A 785 29.03 -13.02 -7.98
N GLU A 786 30.17 -12.34 -7.83
CA GLU A 786 30.92 -12.28 -6.58
C GLU A 786 30.53 -11.06 -5.74
N ASN A 787 29.93 -11.31 -4.57
CA ASN A 787 29.52 -10.28 -3.61
C ASN A 787 30.44 -10.16 -2.38
N SER A 788 31.49 -10.99 -2.26
CA SER A 788 32.27 -11.19 -1.03
C SER A 788 33.11 -10.00 -0.53
N ARG A 789 33.13 -8.87 -1.26
CA ARG A 789 33.75 -7.60 -0.84
C ARG A 789 32.74 -6.45 -0.68
N ASN A 790 31.46 -6.71 -0.91
CA ASN A 790 30.39 -5.74 -0.81
C ASN A 790 29.83 -5.72 0.62
N HIS A 791 29.52 -4.54 1.16
CA HIS A 791 28.85 -4.45 2.46
C HIS A 791 27.34 -4.75 2.36
N TYR A 792 26.77 -4.61 1.16
CA TYR A 792 25.35 -4.80 0.89
C TYR A 792 25.03 -6.21 0.38
N THR A 793 23.83 -6.69 0.68
CA THR A 793 23.29 -7.97 0.18
C THR A 793 22.97 -7.90 -1.32
N ASP A 794 23.08 -9.04 -2.00
CA ASP A 794 22.75 -9.19 -3.43
C ASP A 794 21.41 -9.88 -3.69
N ALA A 795 20.62 -10.15 -2.64
CA ALA A 795 19.35 -10.88 -2.73
C ALA A 795 18.40 -10.28 -3.77
N TYR A 796 18.17 -8.95 -3.73
CA TYR A 796 17.33 -8.23 -4.69
C TYR A 796 17.93 -8.16 -6.10
N TYR A 797 19.26 -8.23 -6.25
CA TYR A 797 19.91 -8.29 -7.55
C TYR A 797 19.76 -9.68 -8.17
N ARG A 798 20.04 -10.75 -7.41
CA ARG A 798 19.81 -12.14 -7.81
C ARG A 798 18.34 -12.42 -8.13
N ALA A 799 17.40 -11.88 -7.36
CA ALA A 799 15.97 -12.00 -7.62
C ALA A 799 15.57 -11.37 -8.97
N ALA A 800 16.15 -10.21 -9.32
CA ALA A 800 15.96 -9.57 -10.61
C ALA A 800 16.65 -10.32 -11.77
N LEU A 801 17.82 -10.93 -11.53
CA LEU A 801 18.46 -11.81 -12.53
C LEU A 801 17.62 -13.08 -12.80
N VAL A 802 16.95 -13.64 -11.79
CA VAL A 802 16.01 -14.77 -11.98
C VAL A 802 14.78 -14.32 -12.78
N GLU A 803 14.20 -13.17 -12.45
CA GLU A 803 13.10 -12.60 -13.25
C GLU A 803 13.53 -12.36 -14.70
N ALA A 804 14.76 -11.87 -14.93
CA ALA A 804 15.34 -11.72 -16.26
C ALA A 804 15.44 -13.06 -17.01
N LEU A 805 15.90 -14.16 -16.38
CA LEU A 805 15.86 -15.47 -17.04
C LEU A 805 14.42 -15.85 -17.45
N GLY A 806 13.44 -15.61 -16.57
CA GLY A 806 12.02 -15.81 -16.89
C GLY A 806 11.51 -14.99 -18.09
N GLU A 807 11.98 -13.75 -18.24
CA GLU A 807 11.65 -12.88 -19.38
C GLU A 807 12.40 -13.23 -20.68
N THR A 808 13.41 -14.09 -20.67
CA THR A 808 14.00 -14.64 -21.92
C THR A 808 13.11 -15.69 -22.57
N LEU A 809 12.24 -16.34 -21.79
CA LEU A 809 11.42 -17.46 -22.23
C LEU A 809 10.37 -17.04 -23.26
N THR A 810 9.99 -17.98 -24.11
CA THR A 810 9.00 -17.80 -25.18
C THR A 810 8.06 -19.00 -25.27
N PRO A 811 6.80 -18.84 -25.72
CA PRO A 811 5.85 -19.95 -25.88
C PRO A 811 6.35 -21.02 -26.86
N VAL A 812 6.12 -22.30 -26.55
CA VAL A 812 6.55 -23.42 -27.41
C VAL A 812 5.60 -23.57 -28.61
N VAL A 813 5.93 -22.88 -29.71
CA VAL A 813 5.14 -22.87 -30.96
C VAL A 813 4.97 -24.27 -31.59
N SER A 814 5.93 -25.18 -31.40
CA SER A 814 5.97 -26.50 -32.03
C SER A 814 5.12 -27.58 -31.34
N VAL A 815 4.98 -27.54 -30.01
CA VAL A 815 4.33 -28.62 -29.23
C VAL A 815 2.82 -28.44 -29.16
N ALA A 816 2.30 -27.21 -29.27
CA ALA A 816 0.85 -26.95 -29.30
C ALA A 816 0.10 -27.58 -30.49
N ILE A 817 0.82 -28.13 -31.48
CA ILE A 817 0.25 -28.69 -32.73
C ILE A 817 -0.02 -30.21 -32.60
N HIS A 818 0.64 -30.92 -31.67
CA HIS A 818 0.50 -32.36 -31.48
C HIS A 818 0.36 -32.71 -29.99
N GLY A 819 -0.66 -33.48 -29.62
CA GLY A 819 -1.02 -33.81 -28.22
C GLY A 819 -0.08 -34.79 -27.51
N THR A 820 1.23 -34.70 -27.73
CA THR A 820 2.25 -35.42 -26.96
C THR A 820 2.35 -34.87 -25.53
N GLN A 821 2.51 -35.77 -24.54
CA GLN A 821 2.72 -35.34 -23.16
C GLN A 821 4.08 -34.65 -23.01
N ILE A 822 4.09 -33.48 -22.37
CA ILE A 822 5.30 -32.66 -22.14
C ILE A 822 6.13 -33.33 -21.04
N THR A 823 7.28 -33.89 -21.42
CA THR A 823 8.26 -34.50 -20.50
C THR A 823 9.50 -33.62 -20.37
N THR A 824 10.27 -33.81 -19.29
CA THR A 824 11.50 -33.06 -19.00
C THR A 824 12.57 -33.16 -20.08
N ASP A 825 12.56 -34.22 -20.88
CA ASP A 825 13.52 -34.46 -21.96
C ASP A 825 13.07 -33.85 -23.31
N SER A 826 11.86 -33.29 -23.35
CA SER A 826 11.31 -32.57 -24.52
C SER A 826 11.54 -31.05 -24.49
N LEU A 827 12.16 -30.52 -23.42
CA LEU A 827 12.51 -29.09 -23.32
C LEU A 827 13.58 -28.70 -24.35
N SER A 828 13.58 -27.43 -24.76
CA SER A 828 14.74 -26.86 -25.46
C SER A 828 15.96 -26.81 -24.55
N THR A 829 17.16 -26.84 -25.13
CA THR A 829 18.44 -26.66 -24.42
C THR A 829 18.42 -25.45 -23.50
N ASP A 830 17.84 -24.36 -24.00
CA ASP A 830 17.82 -23.06 -23.38
C ASP A 830 16.84 -23.03 -22.19
N ALA A 831 15.66 -23.64 -22.34
CA ALA A 831 14.71 -23.79 -21.24
C ALA A 831 15.20 -24.75 -20.15
N LYS A 832 15.95 -25.80 -20.52
CA LYS A 832 16.60 -26.71 -19.57
C LYS A 832 17.66 -25.98 -18.73
N LEU A 833 18.54 -25.20 -19.36
CA LEU A 833 19.53 -24.38 -18.63
C LEU A 833 18.88 -23.36 -17.66
N VAL A 834 17.75 -22.77 -18.03
CA VAL A 834 16.98 -21.89 -17.12
C VAL A 834 16.38 -22.68 -15.95
N LEU A 835 15.82 -23.86 -16.20
CA LEU A 835 15.26 -24.74 -15.17
C LEU A 835 16.32 -25.25 -14.19
N ASP A 836 17.47 -25.66 -14.70
CA ASP A 836 18.60 -26.16 -13.90
C ASP A 836 19.11 -25.06 -12.93
N GLU A 837 19.28 -23.82 -13.41
CA GLU A 837 19.71 -22.68 -12.59
C GLU A 837 18.65 -22.24 -11.57
N VAL A 838 17.36 -22.21 -11.96
CA VAL A 838 16.25 -21.93 -11.03
C VAL A 838 16.16 -22.98 -9.93
N THR A 839 16.34 -24.26 -10.28
CA THR A 839 16.36 -25.39 -9.32
C THR A 839 17.57 -25.30 -8.38
N ARG A 840 18.74 -24.95 -8.92
CA ARG A 840 19.97 -24.70 -8.13
C ARG A 840 19.77 -23.58 -7.12
N LEU A 841 19.10 -22.48 -7.51
CA LEU A 841 18.86 -21.33 -6.64
C LEU A 841 17.83 -21.62 -5.54
N LEU A 842 16.74 -22.35 -5.84
CA LEU A 842 15.77 -22.82 -4.85
C LEU A 842 16.44 -23.75 -3.81
N ASN A 843 17.23 -24.72 -4.28
CA ASN A 843 17.98 -25.61 -3.38
C ASN A 843 18.99 -24.86 -2.52
N MET A 844 19.66 -23.84 -3.08
CA MET A 844 20.61 -23.01 -2.34
C MET A 844 19.92 -22.16 -1.25
N GLU A 845 18.74 -21.61 -1.51
CA GLU A 845 17.97 -20.89 -0.48
C GLU A 845 17.36 -21.78 0.60
N LYS A 846 17.09 -23.06 0.32
CA LYS A 846 16.68 -24.03 1.34
C LYS A 846 17.78 -24.26 2.41
N HIS A 847 19.04 -23.98 2.07
CA HIS A 847 20.18 -24.04 3.01
C HIS A 847 20.65 -22.66 3.50
N LEU A 848 20.53 -21.61 2.67
CA LEU A 848 20.97 -20.25 2.96
C LEU A 848 19.86 -19.26 2.53
N PRO A 849 18.80 -19.07 3.35
CA PRO A 849 17.66 -18.25 2.99
C PRO A 849 18.08 -16.79 2.76
N SER A 850 17.67 -16.20 1.64
CA SER A 850 17.87 -14.77 1.43
C SER A 850 16.84 -13.95 2.20
N TYR A 851 17.09 -12.65 2.36
CA TYR A 851 16.13 -11.75 2.98
C TYR A 851 14.75 -11.89 2.31
N LYS A 852 13.72 -12.22 3.11
CA LYS A 852 12.33 -12.45 2.68
C LYS A 852 12.14 -13.53 1.61
N TYR A 853 13.10 -14.46 1.43
CA TYR A 853 13.08 -15.48 0.37
C TYR A 853 12.85 -14.89 -1.04
N MET A 854 13.36 -13.68 -1.29
CA MET A 854 13.09 -12.92 -2.53
C MET A 854 13.52 -13.64 -3.81
N VAL A 855 14.56 -14.49 -3.76
CA VAL A 855 14.98 -15.26 -4.93
C VAL A 855 13.99 -16.42 -5.20
N SER A 856 13.46 -17.08 -4.17
CA SER A 856 12.44 -18.13 -4.26
C SER A 856 11.11 -17.58 -4.77
N VAL A 857 10.70 -16.38 -4.30
CA VAL A 857 9.56 -15.64 -4.85
C VAL A 857 9.70 -15.45 -6.37
N SER A 858 10.87 -15.01 -6.84
CA SER A 858 11.15 -14.94 -8.28
C SER A 858 11.14 -16.32 -8.95
N CYS A 859 11.75 -17.34 -8.34
CA CYS A 859 11.83 -18.69 -8.90
C CYS A 859 10.45 -19.32 -9.12
N LEU A 860 9.52 -19.22 -8.15
CA LEU A 860 8.15 -19.74 -8.32
C LEU A 860 7.43 -19.06 -9.50
N LYS A 861 7.60 -17.74 -9.65
CA LYS A 861 7.04 -16.99 -10.78
C LYS A 861 7.66 -17.41 -12.12
N VAL A 862 8.97 -17.71 -12.17
CA VAL A 862 9.61 -18.26 -13.37
C VAL A 862 9.09 -19.66 -13.70
N ILE A 863 8.91 -20.54 -12.72
CA ILE A 863 8.33 -21.87 -12.92
C ILE A 863 6.89 -21.74 -13.46
N ARG A 864 6.10 -20.77 -12.99
CA ARG A 864 4.74 -20.55 -13.53
C ARG A 864 4.78 -19.97 -14.95
N LYS A 865 5.77 -19.15 -15.32
CA LYS A 865 6.02 -18.73 -16.71
C LYS A 865 6.37 -19.94 -17.61
N LEU A 866 7.25 -20.84 -17.16
CA LEU A 866 7.60 -22.09 -17.86
C LEU A 866 6.36 -22.98 -18.11
N GLN A 867 5.50 -23.17 -17.11
CA GLN A 867 4.22 -23.88 -17.27
C GLN A 867 3.29 -23.19 -18.28
N LYS A 868 3.01 -21.89 -18.11
CA LYS A 868 2.14 -21.11 -19.01
C LYS A 868 2.60 -21.11 -20.47
N PHE A 869 3.90 -21.28 -20.71
CA PHE A 869 4.49 -21.32 -22.05
C PHE A 869 4.62 -22.74 -22.63
N GLY A 870 4.22 -23.78 -21.89
CA GLY A 870 4.22 -25.18 -22.36
C GLY A 870 5.59 -25.88 -22.29
N HIS A 871 6.55 -25.36 -21.52
CA HIS A 871 7.84 -26.03 -21.27
C HIS A 871 7.75 -27.06 -20.15
N LEU A 872 6.81 -26.89 -19.21
CA LEU A 872 6.61 -27.79 -18.08
C LEU A 872 5.14 -28.26 -17.99
N PRO A 873 4.87 -29.49 -17.50
CA PRO A 873 3.51 -29.93 -17.25
C PRO A 873 2.83 -29.05 -16.18
N SER A 874 1.54 -28.78 -16.37
CA SER A 874 0.70 -27.95 -15.49
C SER A 874 0.30 -28.69 -14.21
N LEU A 875 1.28 -28.87 -13.32
CA LEU A 875 1.11 -29.48 -11.99
C LEU A 875 1.05 -28.40 -10.89
N PRO A 876 -0.01 -28.37 -10.04
CA PRO A 876 -0.17 -27.36 -8.99
C PRO A 876 0.54 -27.71 -7.67
N HIS A 877 1.01 -28.96 -7.49
CA HIS A 877 1.50 -29.48 -6.20
C HIS A 877 2.57 -28.58 -5.57
N ILE A 878 3.56 -28.13 -6.34
CA ILE A 878 4.66 -27.28 -5.86
C ILE A 878 4.11 -26.02 -5.18
N TYR A 879 3.15 -25.34 -5.82
CA TYR A 879 2.56 -24.12 -5.25
C TYR A 879 1.64 -24.39 -4.08
N ARG A 880 0.98 -25.56 -4.01
CA ARG A 880 0.22 -25.95 -2.80
C ARG A 880 1.16 -26.07 -1.59
N SER A 881 2.26 -26.81 -1.72
CA SER A 881 3.26 -26.96 -0.66
C SER A 881 3.98 -25.66 -0.27
N TYR A 882 4.03 -24.64 -1.14
CA TYR A 882 4.54 -23.30 -0.79
C TYR A 882 3.47 -22.32 -0.29
N ALA A 883 2.17 -22.67 -0.37
CA ALA A 883 1.06 -21.87 0.16
C ALA A 883 0.60 -22.32 1.57
N GLU A 884 1.07 -23.48 2.04
CA GLU A 884 0.83 -24.01 3.39
C GLU A 884 1.28 -23.03 4.50
N TYR A 885 0.66 -23.14 5.68
CA TYR A 885 0.93 -22.28 6.83
C TYR A 885 2.26 -22.62 7.50
N GLY A 886 2.90 -21.64 8.14
CA GLY A 886 4.26 -21.76 8.68
C GLY A 886 5.40 -21.45 7.69
N ILE A 887 5.08 -21.16 6.43
CA ILE A 887 6.01 -20.62 5.43
C ILE A 887 5.98 -19.09 5.46
N TYR A 888 7.09 -18.42 5.10
CA TYR A 888 7.18 -16.96 5.12
C TYR A 888 6.17 -16.27 4.17
N LEU A 889 5.51 -15.20 4.65
CA LEU A 889 4.32 -14.59 4.03
C LEU A 889 4.49 -14.21 2.55
N ASP A 890 5.56 -13.51 2.16
CA ASP A 890 5.76 -13.10 0.77
C ASP A 890 5.88 -14.32 -0.18
N LEU A 891 6.42 -15.43 0.31
CA LEU A 891 6.55 -16.69 -0.43
C LEU A 891 5.19 -17.41 -0.54
N ARG A 892 4.38 -17.41 0.54
CA ARG A 892 3.00 -17.90 0.51
C ARG A 892 2.16 -17.12 -0.49
N ILE A 893 2.22 -15.78 -0.45
CA ILE A 893 1.50 -14.89 -1.39
C ILE A 893 1.95 -15.14 -2.83
N ALA A 894 3.25 -15.30 -3.10
CA ALA A 894 3.75 -15.63 -4.44
C ALA A 894 3.29 -17.01 -4.94
N ALA A 895 3.18 -18.01 -4.05
CA ALA A 895 2.64 -19.32 -4.37
C ALA A 895 1.12 -19.26 -4.65
N MET A 896 0.37 -18.51 -3.84
CA MET A 896 -1.06 -18.24 -4.03
C MET A 896 -1.33 -17.48 -5.34
N GLU A 897 -0.51 -16.48 -5.70
CA GLU A 897 -0.56 -15.79 -6.99
C GLU A 897 -0.38 -16.78 -8.15
N CYS A 898 0.59 -17.69 -8.04
CA CYS A 898 0.81 -18.74 -9.03
C CYS A 898 -0.36 -19.74 -9.10
N LEU A 899 -1.04 -20.06 -8.00
CA LEU A 899 -2.24 -20.89 -7.96
C LEU A 899 -3.46 -20.19 -8.56
N VAL A 900 -3.68 -18.90 -8.29
CA VAL A 900 -4.77 -18.14 -8.92
C VAL A 900 -4.57 -18.08 -10.44
N ASP A 901 -3.34 -17.80 -10.88
CA ASP A 901 -2.95 -17.86 -12.30
C ASP A 901 -2.92 -19.28 -12.88
N PHE A 902 -2.93 -20.32 -12.05
CA PHE A 902 -3.15 -21.71 -12.45
C PHE A 902 -4.64 -21.97 -12.69
N VAL A 903 -5.51 -21.64 -11.73
CA VAL A 903 -6.96 -21.83 -11.83
C VAL A 903 -7.56 -21.08 -13.02
N LYS A 904 -7.07 -19.86 -13.30
CA LYS A 904 -7.52 -19.00 -14.41
C LYS A 904 -7.18 -19.53 -15.81
N VAL A 905 -6.19 -20.41 -15.96
CA VAL A 905 -5.71 -20.91 -17.26
C VAL A 905 -5.94 -22.43 -17.40
N ASP A 906 -5.43 -23.19 -16.43
CA ASP A 906 -5.30 -24.66 -16.50
C ASP A 906 -6.27 -25.39 -15.58
N GLY A 907 -6.65 -24.78 -14.45
CA GLY A 907 -7.13 -25.50 -13.26
C GLY A 907 -8.52 -26.12 -13.33
N ARG A 908 -8.67 -27.21 -12.55
CA ARG A 908 -9.91 -27.95 -12.34
C ARG A 908 -10.75 -27.28 -11.25
N SER A 909 -11.98 -27.77 -11.07
CA SER A 909 -12.81 -27.29 -9.96
C SER A 909 -12.19 -27.61 -8.60
N GLU A 910 -11.49 -28.75 -8.47
CA GLU A 910 -10.73 -29.14 -7.28
C GLU A 910 -9.69 -28.07 -6.86
N ASP A 911 -9.04 -27.43 -7.82
CA ASP A 911 -8.03 -26.40 -7.57
C ASP A 911 -8.68 -25.10 -7.06
N LEU A 912 -9.84 -24.72 -7.61
CA LEU A 912 -10.63 -23.58 -7.12
C LEU A 912 -11.27 -23.88 -5.74
N GLU A 913 -11.79 -25.09 -5.56
CA GLU A 913 -12.38 -25.56 -4.30
C GLU A 913 -11.33 -25.61 -3.18
N HIS A 914 -10.06 -25.91 -3.51
CA HIS A 914 -8.92 -25.78 -2.59
C HIS A 914 -8.61 -24.32 -2.24
N LEU A 915 -8.55 -23.40 -3.23
CA LEU A 915 -8.33 -21.97 -2.96
C LEU A 915 -9.43 -21.33 -2.09
N ILE A 916 -10.70 -21.67 -2.33
CA ILE A 916 -11.80 -21.20 -1.46
C ILE A 916 -11.71 -21.82 -0.06
N THR A 917 -11.16 -23.03 0.08
CA THR A 917 -10.93 -23.63 1.40
C THR A 917 -9.81 -22.92 2.15
N LEU A 918 -8.67 -22.61 1.50
CA LEU A 918 -7.61 -21.79 2.11
C LEU A 918 -8.15 -20.43 2.58
N LEU A 919 -8.97 -19.77 1.75
CA LEU A 919 -9.62 -18.50 2.09
C LEU A 919 -10.54 -18.58 3.33
N GLU A 920 -11.09 -19.76 3.62
CA GLU A 920 -12.00 -20.01 4.74
C GLU A 920 -11.28 -20.56 6.00
N THR A 921 -10.12 -21.22 5.88
CA THR A 921 -9.48 -21.97 6.99
C THR A 921 -8.08 -21.50 7.41
N ASP A 922 -7.39 -20.67 6.64
CA ASP A 922 -6.03 -20.20 6.95
C ASP A 922 -6.04 -19.28 8.19
N PRO A 923 -5.23 -19.52 9.24
CA PRO A 923 -5.23 -18.66 10.43
C PRO A 923 -4.83 -17.22 10.11
N ASP A 924 -3.84 -17.05 9.24
CA ASP A 924 -3.19 -15.79 8.88
C ASP A 924 -4.18 -14.81 8.20
N PRO A 925 -4.51 -13.66 8.84
CA PRO A 925 -5.42 -12.67 8.26
C PRO A 925 -4.85 -11.96 7.03
N ALA A 926 -3.52 -11.78 6.97
CA ALA A 926 -2.84 -11.13 5.85
C ALA A 926 -2.86 -12.03 4.61
N ALA A 927 -2.59 -13.33 4.76
CA ALA A 927 -2.69 -14.31 3.69
C ALA A 927 -4.12 -14.44 3.15
N ARG A 928 -5.15 -14.52 4.01
CA ARG A 928 -6.56 -14.56 3.58
C ARG A 928 -6.95 -13.31 2.77
N HIS A 929 -6.60 -12.12 3.27
CA HIS A 929 -6.84 -10.87 2.56
C HIS A 929 -6.11 -10.83 1.21
N ALA A 930 -4.81 -11.17 1.17
CA ALA A 930 -4.01 -11.21 -0.05
C ALA A 930 -4.58 -12.20 -1.08
N LEU A 931 -5.00 -13.40 -0.67
CA LEU A 931 -5.62 -14.39 -1.54
C LEU A 931 -6.94 -13.89 -2.15
N ALA A 932 -7.80 -13.26 -1.35
CA ALA A 932 -9.03 -12.66 -1.86
C ALA A 932 -8.75 -11.55 -2.87
N GLN A 933 -7.81 -10.65 -2.55
CA GLN A 933 -7.38 -9.55 -3.41
C GLN A 933 -6.79 -10.07 -4.75
N LEU A 934 -5.99 -11.15 -4.71
CA LEU A 934 -5.49 -11.85 -5.90
C LEU A 934 -6.62 -12.46 -6.73
N LEU A 935 -7.60 -13.12 -6.11
CA LEU A 935 -8.78 -13.69 -6.80
C LEU A 935 -9.67 -12.61 -7.45
N ILE A 936 -9.80 -11.43 -6.84
CA ILE A 936 -10.54 -10.29 -7.44
C ILE A 936 -9.76 -9.71 -8.63
N ASN A 937 -8.44 -9.60 -8.53
CA ASN A 937 -7.59 -9.04 -9.59
C ASN A 937 -7.42 -10.00 -10.79
N ASN A 938 -7.29 -11.29 -10.52
CA ASN A 938 -7.14 -12.36 -11.50
C ASN A 938 -8.32 -13.35 -11.40
N THR A 939 -9.53 -12.89 -11.76
CA THR A 939 -10.72 -13.74 -11.67
C THR A 939 -10.56 -15.04 -12.48
N PRO A 940 -10.98 -16.20 -11.93
CA PRO A 940 -10.87 -17.51 -12.59
C PRO A 940 -11.83 -17.66 -13.79
N PHE A 941 -12.85 -16.81 -13.89
CA PHE A 941 -13.72 -16.67 -15.06
C PHE A 941 -14.28 -15.24 -15.13
N THR A 942 -14.93 -14.90 -16.23
CA THR A 942 -15.62 -13.60 -16.41
C THR A 942 -17.13 -13.79 -16.45
N ARG A 943 -17.88 -12.75 -16.05
CA ARG A 943 -19.36 -12.72 -15.93
C ARG A 943 -20.11 -13.19 -17.18
N GLU A 944 -19.52 -13.01 -18.36
CA GLU A 944 -20.10 -13.35 -19.66
C GLU A 944 -19.72 -14.77 -20.12
N SER A 945 -18.67 -15.35 -19.56
CA SER A 945 -18.19 -16.69 -19.90
C SER A 945 -18.94 -17.78 -19.11
N ARG A 946 -19.56 -18.74 -19.82
CA ARG A 946 -20.04 -19.99 -19.20
C ARG A 946 -18.86 -20.92 -18.94
N SER A 947 -18.09 -20.63 -17.90
CA SER A 947 -16.91 -21.41 -17.52
C SER A 947 -17.26 -22.77 -16.93
N ARG A 948 -16.38 -23.76 -17.11
CA ARG A 948 -16.43 -25.07 -16.43
C ARG A 948 -16.33 -24.97 -14.89
N LEU A 949 -15.97 -23.80 -14.37
CA LEU A 949 -15.82 -23.50 -12.95
C LEU A 949 -17.08 -22.88 -12.32
N ASP A 950 -18.08 -22.47 -13.10
CA ASP A 950 -19.34 -21.88 -12.62
C ASP A 950 -20.31 -22.98 -12.13
N LYS A 951 -20.09 -23.45 -10.89
CA LYS A 951 -20.95 -24.42 -10.19
C LYS A 951 -21.89 -23.73 -9.19
N PRO A 952 -23.13 -24.21 -8.99
CA PRO A 952 -24.02 -23.69 -7.94
C PRO A 952 -23.37 -23.78 -6.54
N ASN A 953 -22.71 -24.90 -6.22
CA ASN A 953 -22.02 -25.10 -4.94
C ASN A 953 -20.98 -24.02 -4.60
N LEU A 954 -20.37 -23.37 -5.60
CA LEU A 954 -19.44 -22.25 -5.39
C LEU A 954 -20.19 -20.98 -4.97
N VAL A 955 -21.35 -20.72 -5.57
CA VAL A 955 -22.28 -19.66 -5.15
C VAL A 955 -22.79 -19.93 -3.73
N ASP A 956 -23.14 -21.18 -3.41
CA ASP A 956 -23.57 -21.58 -2.07
C ASP A 956 -22.49 -21.32 -1.01
N ARG A 957 -21.23 -21.77 -1.22
CA ARG A 957 -20.11 -21.49 -0.30
C ARG A 957 -19.85 -20.00 -0.14
N LEU A 958 -19.67 -19.26 -1.24
CA LEU A 958 -19.39 -17.83 -1.18
C LEU A 958 -20.50 -17.04 -0.46
N TRP A 959 -21.78 -17.36 -0.71
CA TRP A 959 -22.90 -16.70 -0.03
C TRP A 959 -22.99 -17.09 1.45
N TYR A 960 -22.70 -18.35 1.79
CA TYR A 960 -22.64 -18.82 3.18
C TYR A 960 -21.52 -18.11 3.95
N SER A 961 -20.32 -18.00 3.39
CA SER A 961 -19.16 -17.35 4.01
C SER A 961 -19.38 -15.84 4.19
N ILE A 962 -20.04 -15.16 3.24
CA ILE A 962 -20.48 -13.75 3.42
C ILE A 962 -21.38 -13.58 4.65
N ASN A 963 -22.38 -14.46 4.84
CA ASN A 963 -23.29 -14.36 5.98
C ASN A 963 -22.63 -14.81 7.31
N THR A 964 -21.69 -15.77 7.26
CA THR A 964 -21.05 -16.38 8.45
C THR A 964 -19.92 -15.52 9.05
N LEU A 965 -19.25 -14.69 8.25
CA LEU A 965 -18.14 -13.81 8.71
C LEU A 965 -18.64 -12.57 9.48
N ALA A 966 -19.36 -12.76 10.59
CA ALA A 966 -19.92 -11.66 11.41
C ALA A 966 -18.87 -10.78 12.12
N TYR A 967 -17.65 -11.32 12.31
CA TYR A 967 -16.58 -10.73 13.13
C TYR A 967 -15.41 -10.15 12.31
N ASP A 968 -15.17 -10.69 11.11
CA ASP A 968 -14.14 -10.19 10.18
C ASP A 968 -14.79 -9.33 9.10
N THR A 969 -14.81 -8.02 9.35
CA THR A 969 -15.37 -7.02 8.43
C THR A 969 -14.60 -6.97 7.11
N LYS A 970 -13.27 -7.02 7.18
CA LYS A 970 -12.35 -6.84 6.05
C LYS A 970 -12.54 -7.99 5.05
N LEU A 971 -12.43 -9.23 5.54
CA LEU A 971 -12.59 -10.44 4.73
C LEU A 971 -14.02 -10.61 4.20
N ARG A 972 -15.06 -10.25 4.98
CA ARG A 972 -16.45 -10.23 4.47
C ARG A 972 -16.57 -9.32 3.25
N CYS A 973 -16.03 -8.10 3.31
CA CYS A 973 -16.07 -7.17 2.19
C CYS A 973 -15.22 -7.66 1.00
N ASP A 974 -14.07 -8.29 1.24
CA ASP A 974 -13.29 -8.94 0.17
C ASP A 974 -14.07 -10.06 -0.55
N ILE A 975 -14.81 -10.90 0.17
CA ILE A 975 -15.64 -11.96 -0.45
C ILE A 975 -16.85 -11.35 -1.19
N VAL A 976 -17.41 -10.23 -0.71
CA VAL A 976 -18.44 -9.46 -1.44
C VAL A 976 -17.87 -8.88 -2.74
N ASP A 977 -16.65 -8.35 -2.72
CA ASP A 977 -15.94 -7.86 -3.92
C ASP A 977 -15.66 -9.00 -4.91
N LEU A 978 -15.27 -10.18 -4.41
CA LEU A 978 -15.07 -11.39 -5.21
C LEU A 978 -16.38 -11.87 -5.86
N TYR A 979 -17.48 -11.88 -5.11
CA TYR A 979 -18.81 -12.21 -5.64
C TYR A 979 -19.24 -11.22 -6.73
N TYR A 980 -19.00 -9.91 -6.52
CA TYR A 980 -19.23 -8.91 -7.56
C TYR A 980 -18.32 -9.13 -8.77
N ALA A 981 -17.05 -9.47 -8.59
CA ALA A 981 -16.13 -9.73 -9.70
C ALA A 981 -16.62 -10.91 -10.57
N LEU A 982 -16.99 -12.03 -9.96
CA LEU A 982 -17.47 -13.25 -10.63
C LEU A 982 -18.85 -13.09 -11.29
N TYR A 983 -19.84 -12.56 -10.56
CA TYR A 983 -21.26 -12.60 -10.97
C TYR A 983 -21.90 -11.23 -11.17
N GLY A 984 -21.30 -10.16 -10.64
CA GLY A 984 -21.85 -8.80 -10.70
C GLY A 984 -22.93 -8.54 -9.65
N SER A 985 -23.84 -7.60 -9.93
CA SER A 985 -24.93 -7.23 -9.01
C SER A 985 -26.19 -8.08 -9.14
N LYS A 986 -26.33 -8.84 -10.23
CA LYS A 986 -27.51 -9.66 -10.58
C LYS A 986 -27.39 -11.09 -10.02
N ARG A 987 -28.50 -11.84 -10.03
CA ARG A 987 -28.54 -13.26 -9.60
C ARG A 987 -27.66 -14.12 -10.54
N PRO A 988 -26.75 -14.98 -10.03
CA PRO A 988 -25.88 -15.81 -10.85
C PRO A 988 -26.61 -16.67 -11.90
N ASN A 989 -26.00 -16.80 -13.09
CA ASN A 989 -26.61 -17.51 -14.23
C ASN A 989 -26.74 -19.03 -13.99
N CYS A 990 -25.81 -19.64 -13.25
CA CYS A 990 -25.84 -21.06 -12.89
C CYS A 990 -27.09 -21.45 -12.07
N LEU A 991 -27.52 -20.60 -11.13
CA LEU A 991 -28.75 -20.82 -10.36
C LEU A 991 -30.00 -20.77 -11.26
N GLN A 992 -30.06 -19.80 -12.18
CA GLN A 992 -31.17 -19.66 -13.13
C GLN A 992 -31.26 -20.84 -14.10
N ALA A 993 -30.12 -21.42 -14.50
CA ALA A 993 -30.09 -22.58 -15.39
C ALA A 993 -30.69 -23.85 -14.74
N GLY A 994 -30.39 -24.08 -13.45
CA GLY A 994 -30.93 -25.23 -12.69
C GLY A 994 -32.44 -25.15 -12.51
N GLU A 995 -32.96 -23.99 -12.09
CA GLU A 995 -34.41 -23.77 -11.93
C GLU A 995 -35.17 -23.97 -13.26
N ASN A 996 -34.65 -23.42 -14.36
CA ASN A 996 -35.25 -23.63 -15.69
C ASN A 996 -35.26 -25.11 -16.09
N GLN A 997 -34.21 -25.88 -15.80
CA GLN A 997 -34.19 -27.32 -16.08
C GLN A 997 -35.17 -28.13 -15.23
N SER A 998 -35.45 -27.72 -13.99
CA SER A 998 -36.57 -28.30 -13.23
C SER A 998 -37.90 -27.93 -13.87
N PHE A 999 -38.12 -26.65 -14.19
CA PHE A 999 -39.36 -26.17 -14.78
C PHE A 999 -39.72 -26.91 -16.08
N TYR A 1000 -38.73 -27.18 -16.95
CA TYR A 1000 -38.92 -28.01 -18.15
C TYR A 1000 -39.14 -29.51 -17.83
N LYS A 1001 -38.55 -30.07 -16.77
CA LYS A 1001 -38.83 -31.45 -16.31
C LYS A 1001 -40.24 -31.59 -15.75
N ASP A 1002 -40.71 -30.58 -15.03
CA ASP A 1002 -42.03 -30.59 -14.42
C ASP A 1002 -43.12 -30.34 -15.49
N LEU A 1003 -42.88 -29.46 -16.47
CA LEU A 1003 -43.72 -29.34 -17.68
C LEU A 1003 -43.78 -30.63 -18.52
N MET A 1004 -42.70 -31.44 -18.50
CA MET A 1004 -42.64 -32.76 -19.16
C MET A 1004 -43.33 -33.87 -18.35
N LYS A 1005 -43.56 -33.68 -17.04
CA LYS A 1005 -44.40 -34.58 -16.23
C LYS A 1005 -45.88 -34.28 -16.43
N ASP A 1006 -46.27 -33.02 -16.37
CA ASP A 1006 -47.69 -32.62 -16.42
C ASP A 1006 -48.33 -32.90 -17.79
N ASN A 1007 -47.54 -32.92 -18.87
CA ASN A 1007 -48.02 -33.31 -20.21
C ASN A 1007 -48.10 -34.85 -20.45
N GLY A 1008 -47.95 -35.67 -19.40
CA GLY A 1008 -48.06 -37.14 -19.47
C GLY A 1008 -49.48 -37.70 -19.71
N GLY A 1009 -50.32 -37.04 -20.52
CA GLY A 1009 -51.76 -37.28 -20.58
C GLY A 1009 -52.39 -37.34 -21.98
N SER A 1010 -52.48 -38.55 -22.54
CA SER A 1010 -53.41 -38.99 -23.62
C SER A 1010 -53.23 -38.56 -25.10
N ALA A 1011 -53.44 -39.56 -25.97
CA ALA A 1011 -54.07 -39.51 -27.30
C ALA A 1011 -53.39 -38.86 -28.56
N SER A 1012 -52.60 -39.70 -29.26
CA SER A 1012 -52.76 -40.06 -30.70
C SER A 1012 -52.86 -39.02 -31.85
N SER A 1013 -51.91 -39.13 -32.81
CA SER A 1013 -51.98 -38.75 -34.25
C SER A 1013 -52.18 -37.25 -34.60
N VAL A 1014 -51.63 -36.67 -35.69
CA VAL A 1014 -51.55 -37.08 -37.10
C VAL A 1014 -50.23 -36.59 -37.78
N THR A 1015 -49.96 -37.07 -39.01
CA THR A 1015 -48.74 -36.89 -39.84
C THR A 1015 -48.37 -35.47 -40.30
N GLY A 1016 -47.07 -35.21 -40.48
CA GLY A 1016 -46.53 -34.10 -41.29
C GLY A 1016 -45.03 -34.26 -41.63
N SER A 1017 -44.65 -34.13 -42.92
CA SER A 1017 -43.26 -34.28 -43.44
C SER A 1017 -42.49 -32.93 -43.45
N PHE A 1018 -41.16 -32.88 -43.37
CA PHE A 1018 -40.23 -33.05 -44.52
C PHE A 1018 -38.75 -33.28 -44.12
N LYS A 1019 -37.91 -33.69 -45.09
CA LYS A 1019 -36.50 -34.16 -44.93
C LYS A 1019 -35.43 -33.06 -45.07
N LYS A 1020 -34.22 -33.30 -44.50
CA LYS A 1020 -32.94 -33.17 -45.24
C LYS A 1020 -31.73 -33.87 -44.55
N THR A 1021 -31.14 -34.84 -45.26
CA THR A 1021 -29.69 -35.17 -45.43
C THR A 1021 -28.72 -35.10 -44.21
N SER A 1022 -28.12 -36.18 -43.68
CA SER A 1022 -27.16 -37.18 -44.25
C SER A 1022 -25.73 -36.61 -44.48
N GLU A 1023 -24.59 -37.23 -44.17
CA GLU A 1023 -24.11 -38.47 -43.48
C GLU A 1023 -22.54 -38.42 -43.49
N PRO A 1024 -21.70 -39.42 -43.09
CA PRO A 1024 -21.92 -40.68 -42.35
C PRO A 1024 -20.96 -40.91 -41.14
N LYS A 1025 -21.09 -42.06 -40.46
CA LYS A 1025 -20.06 -42.74 -39.64
C LYS A 1025 -20.09 -44.26 -39.92
N PRO A 1026 -18.96 -44.99 -39.79
CA PRO A 1026 -18.91 -46.45 -39.95
C PRO A 1026 -19.58 -47.24 -38.78
N PRO A 1027 -19.89 -48.55 -38.94
CA PRO A 1027 -21.11 -49.13 -38.35
C PRO A 1027 -20.94 -50.28 -37.31
N SER A 1028 -22.08 -50.63 -36.67
CA SER A 1028 -22.48 -51.96 -36.11
C SER A 1028 -21.62 -52.62 -35.00
N GLN A 1029 -22.09 -52.82 -33.75
CA GLN A 1029 -23.11 -53.80 -33.23
C GLN A 1029 -22.57 -55.24 -33.06
N PRO A 1030 -23.22 -56.16 -32.29
CA PRO A 1030 -24.46 -56.10 -31.47
C PRO A 1030 -24.20 -56.14 -29.94
N LEU A 1031 -25.08 -55.77 -29.00
CA LEU A 1031 -26.48 -56.15 -28.66
C LEU A 1031 -26.67 -57.56 -28.03
N MET A 1032 -27.20 -57.59 -26.79
CA MET A 1032 -28.15 -58.62 -26.28
C MET A 1032 -28.93 -58.07 -25.07
N ASP A 1033 -30.18 -58.54 -24.92
CA ASP A 1033 -31.15 -58.10 -23.91
C ASP A 1033 -31.16 -58.97 -22.62
N SER A 1034 -31.75 -58.47 -21.52
CA SER A 1034 -32.92 -59.12 -20.90
C SER A 1034 -33.54 -58.32 -19.73
N LEU A 1035 -34.86 -58.41 -19.64
CA LEU A 1035 -35.78 -57.75 -18.70
C LEU A 1035 -35.72 -58.34 -17.26
N ALA A 1036 -36.04 -57.54 -16.23
CA ALA A 1036 -37.29 -57.68 -15.42
C ALA A 1036 -37.25 -57.06 -13.99
N ASN A 1037 -38.22 -56.18 -13.71
CA ASN A 1037 -38.95 -55.82 -12.47
C ASN A 1037 -38.32 -55.74 -11.03
N GLU A 1038 -38.97 -54.86 -10.25
CA GLU A 1038 -38.83 -54.50 -8.82
C GLU A 1038 -39.39 -55.60 -7.83
N PRO A 1039 -39.40 -55.47 -6.47
CA PRO A 1039 -39.11 -54.28 -5.64
C PRO A 1039 -38.40 -54.44 -4.26
N GLN A 1040 -37.97 -53.27 -3.72
CA GLN A 1040 -37.91 -52.85 -2.31
C GLN A 1040 -37.04 -53.57 -1.23
N GLU A 1041 -36.84 -52.81 -0.13
CA GLU A 1041 -36.28 -53.16 1.19
C GLU A 1041 -34.74 -53.15 1.36
N ARG A 1042 -34.32 -53.14 2.64
CA ARG A 1042 -33.02 -52.61 3.13
C ARG A 1042 -32.09 -53.74 3.61
N HIS A 1043 -30.78 -53.66 3.34
CA HIS A 1043 -29.73 -53.74 4.38
C HIS A 1043 -28.27 -53.69 3.83
N LYS A 1044 -27.38 -53.09 4.66
CA LYS A 1044 -25.91 -53.28 4.76
C LYS A 1044 -25.02 -52.90 3.55
N PRO A 1045 -23.99 -52.03 3.73
CA PRO A 1045 -22.86 -51.96 2.81
C PRO A 1045 -21.91 -53.16 3.00
N ALA A 1046 -21.17 -53.52 1.95
CA ALA A 1046 -20.12 -54.53 1.98
C ALA A 1046 -18.73 -53.89 1.82
N MET A 1047 -17.71 -54.48 2.44
CA MET A 1047 -16.31 -54.07 2.25
C MET A 1047 -15.85 -54.34 0.81
N VAL A 1048 -15.10 -53.40 0.23
CA VAL A 1048 -14.37 -53.59 -1.04
C VAL A 1048 -12.92 -53.15 -0.85
N THR A 1049 -12.01 -54.12 -0.73
CA THR A 1049 -10.58 -53.87 -0.61
C THR A 1049 -9.95 -53.69 -2.00
N ILE A 1050 -9.45 -52.49 -2.30
CA ILE A 1050 -8.72 -52.20 -3.55
C ILE A 1050 -7.23 -52.04 -3.24
N LYS A 1051 -6.43 -53.07 -3.51
CA LYS A 1051 -4.95 -52.93 -3.51
C LYS A 1051 -4.51 -52.19 -4.77
N ARG A 1052 -3.78 -51.08 -4.59
CA ARG A 1052 -3.00 -50.42 -5.65
C ARG A 1052 -1.52 -50.53 -5.32
N THR A 1053 -0.80 -51.36 -6.07
CA THR A 1053 0.66 -51.40 -6.07
C THR A 1053 1.18 -50.43 -7.13
N ALA A 1054 1.89 -49.39 -6.71
CA ALA A 1054 2.70 -48.56 -7.60
C ALA A 1054 4.17 -48.86 -7.30
N THR A 1055 4.95 -49.18 -8.34
CA THR A 1055 6.39 -49.44 -8.24
C THR A 1055 7.13 -48.37 -9.02
N GLU A 1056 7.68 -47.39 -8.30
CA GLU A 1056 8.62 -46.42 -8.85
C GLU A 1056 10.01 -46.73 -8.28
N ALA A 1057 11.02 -46.78 -9.15
CA ALA A 1057 12.41 -47.00 -8.79
C ALA A 1057 13.20 -45.72 -9.06
N PHE A 1058 14.08 -45.34 -8.13
CA PHE A 1058 14.97 -44.20 -8.26
C PHE A 1058 16.41 -44.70 -8.44
N GLU A 1059 17.10 -44.20 -9.46
CA GLU A 1059 18.54 -44.41 -9.66
C GLU A 1059 19.31 -43.22 -9.07
N VAL A 1060 20.31 -43.51 -8.22
CA VAL A 1060 21.27 -42.51 -7.71
C VAL A 1060 22.66 -43.17 -7.64
N GLY A 1061 23.29 -43.36 -8.79
CA GLY A 1061 24.58 -44.03 -8.92
C GLY A 1061 24.49 -45.56 -9.03
N ASP A 1062 25.65 -46.22 -9.04
CA ASP A 1062 25.82 -47.61 -9.51
C ASP A 1062 25.44 -48.72 -8.51
N GLU A 1063 24.80 -48.41 -7.37
CA GLU A 1063 24.33 -49.43 -6.41
C GLU A 1063 22.84 -49.31 -6.08
N ILE A 1064 22.12 -50.44 -6.22
CA ILE A 1064 20.67 -50.54 -5.99
C ILE A 1064 20.40 -51.20 -4.64
N ILE A 1065 19.90 -50.43 -3.67
CA ILE A 1065 19.43 -50.93 -2.38
C ILE A 1065 17.90 -50.94 -2.37
N LYS A 1066 17.29 -52.12 -2.18
CA LYS A 1066 15.85 -52.25 -1.95
C LYS A 1066 15.54 -52.19 -0.46
N LEU A 1067 14.51 -51.45 -0.09
CA LEU A 1067 14.00 -51.38 1.28
C LEU A 1067 12.47 -51.45 1.23
N GLU A 1068 11.93 -52.62 1.53
CA GLU A 1068 10.48 -52.85 1.55
C GLU A 1068 9.90 -52.35 2.87
N ARG A 1069 8.86 -51.51 2.81
CA ARG A 1069 8.10 -51.06 3.97
C ARG A 1069 6.61 -51.10 3.65
N SER A 1070 5.89 -51.97 4.35
CA SER A 1070 4.43 -52.13 4.22
C SER A 1070 3.78 -51.77 5.55
N GLU A 1071 3.00 -50.68 5.56
CA GLU A 1071 2.26 -50.23 6.74
C GLU A 1071 0.76 -50.34 6.42
N GLU A 1072 0.07 -51.25 7.10
CA GLU A 1072 -1.38 -51.42 7.01
C GLU A 1072 -2.04 -50.57 8.11
N ILE A 1073 -2.88 -49.61 7.72
CA ILE A 1073 -3.63 -48.76 8.66
C ILE A 1073 -5.13 -49.03 8.47
N THR A 1074 -5.71 -49.74 9.44
CA THR A 1074 -7.16 -49.95 9.53
C THR A 1074 -7.82 -48.81 10.32
N VAL A 1075 -8.71 -48.05 9.69
CA VAL A 1075 -9.57 -47.07 10.38
C VAL A 1075 -10.84 -47.78 10.87
N LEU A 1076 -11.16 -47.59 12.15
CA LEU A 1076 -12.40 -48.04 12.79
C LEU A 1076 -13.10 -46.83 13.42
N ASP A 1077 -14.34 -46.56 13.01
CA ASP A 1077 -15.24 -45.61 13.67
C ASP A 1077 -16.17 -46.37 14.63
N GLU A 1078 -16.11 -46.07 15.93
CA GLU A 1078 -17.20 -46.35 16.89
C GLU A 1078 -17.44 -45.14 17.82
N PRO A 1079 -18.70 -44.71 18.03
CA PRO A 1079 -19.03 -43.59 18.91
C PRO A 1079 -19.76 -44.03 20.20
N VAL A 1080 -19.23 -43.71 21.38
CA VAL A 1080 -19.88 -43.94 22.69
C VAL A 1080 -19.76 -42.72 23.62
N ASN A 1081 -20.63 -42.66 24.63
CA ASN A 1081 -21.03 -41.47 25.40
C ASN A 1081 -20.34 -41.35 26.80
N VAL A 1082 -20.52 -40.18 27.42
CA VAL A 1082 -20.02 -39.68 28.72
C VAL A 1082 -20.32 -40.57 29.95
N GLN A 1083 -19.37 -40.72 30.90
CA GLN A 1083 -19.61 -40.57 32.37
C GLN A 1083 -18.37 -40.60 33.32
N ALA A 1084 -18.29 -39.56 34.18
CA ALA A 1084 -18.08 -39.55 35.65
C ALA A 1084 -16.94 -40.30 36.41
N TYR A 1085 -16.15 -39.47 37.15
CA TYR A 1085 -15.68 -39.58 38.56
C TYR A 1085 -14.53 -40.52 39.06
N ASP A 1086 -13.81 -39.94 40.04
CA ASP A 1086 -13.04 -40.49 41.20
C ASP A 1086 -11.74 -41.34 41.10
N SER A 1087 -10.60 -40.64 41.28
CA SER A 1087 -9.70 -40.60 42.48
C SER A 1087 -8.96 -41.84 43.08
N GLU A 1088 -7.93 -41.51 43.87
CA GLU A 1088 -7.06 -42.30 44.79
C GLU A 1088 -5.91 -43.22 44.30
N THR A 1089 -4.69 -42.65 44.39
CA THR A 1089 -3.45 -43.17 45.02
C THR A 1089 -3.28 -44.66 45.38
N LYS A 1090 -2.07 -45.19 45.07
CA LYS A 1090 -1.12 -45.63 46.12
C LYS A 1090 0.36 -45.66 45.70
N VAL A 1091 1.23 -45.53 46.70
CA VAL A 1091 2.71 -45.47 46.64
C VAL A 1091 3.29 -46.74 47.28
N ASN A 1092 4.45 -47.22 46.81
CA ASN A 1092 5.52 -47.97 47.52
C ASN A 1092 6.46 -48.67 46.50
N ILE A 1093 7.76 -48.94 46.73
CA ILE A 1093 8.60 -48.77 47.93
C ILE A 1093 10.09 -48.58 47.53
N LEU A 1094 10.87 -47.90 48.39
CA LEU A 1094 12.35 -47.72 48.36
C LEU A 1094 13.05 -48.92 49.06
N PRO A 1095 14.38 -49.22 48.94
CA PRO A 1095 15.42 -48.32 49.46
C PRO A 1095 16.90 -48.49 48.96
N THR A 1096 17.80 -47.75 49.64
CA THR A 1096 19.26 -47.98 49.88
C THR A 1096 20.26 -47.91 48.72
N ASP A 1097 21.43 -47.26 48.84
CA ASP A 1097 21.97 -46.32 49.86
C ASP A 1097 23.10 -45.46 49.24
N ASP A 1098 23.42 -44.31 49.87
CA ASP A 1098 24.69 -43.54 50.02
C ASP A 1098 25.80 -43.61 48.93
N ASP A 1099 26.56 -42.53 48.65
CA ASP A 1099 27.18 -41.60 49.62
C ASP A 1099 27.59 -40.24 48.99
N ALA A 1100 27.97 -39.25 49.81
CA ALA A 1100 28.52 -37.94 49.39
C ALA A 1100 29.83 -37.61 50.15
N PRO A 1101 30.68 -36.67 49.67
CA PRO A 1101 30.65 -35.33 50.30
C PRO A 1101 31.15 -34.17 49.40
N GLU A 1102 31.41 -33.01 50.02
CA GLU A 1102 31.55 -31.69 49.40
C GLU A 1102 32.98 -31.27 48.95
N SER A 1103 33.00 -30.14 48.26
CA SER A 1103 34.11 -29.27 47.80
C SER A 1103 35.49 -29.32 48.50
N HIS A 1104 36.55 -29.11 47.70
CA HIS A 1104 37.62 -28.16 48.06
C HIS A 1104 38.39 -27.63 46.84
N GLN A 1105 39.03 -26.45 46.99
CA GLN A 1105 39.98 -25.87 46.03
C GLN A 1105 41.40 -26.46 46.24
N ALA A 1106 42.22 -26.57 45.18
CA ALA A 1106 43.55 -25.90 45.09
C ALA A 1106 44.51 -26.43 43.98
N SER A 1107 45.17 -25.47 43.31
CA SER A 1107 46.56 -25.48 42.79
C SER A 1107 47.21 -26.71 42.09
N LYS A 1108 47.33 -26.59 40.76
CA LYS A 1108 48.59 -26.54 39.97
C LYS A 1108 49.92 -27.06 40.59
N ARG A 1109 50.64 -27.89 39.81
CA ARG A 1109 52.10 -27.76 39.53
C ARG A 1109 52.43 -28.42 38.17
N LEU A 1110 53.49 -28.09 37.42
CA LEU A 1110 54.13 -26.78 37.08
C LEU A 1110 55.30 -27.06 36.11
N LYS A 1111 55.53 -26.19 35.13
CA LYS A 1111 56.83 -25.63 34.67
C LYS A 1111 56.63 -24.86 33.34
N THR A 1112 57.57 -24.07 32.80
CA THR A 1112 58.49 -23.04 33.34
C THR A 1112 59.29 -22.50 32.14
N GLU A 1113 59.45 -21.21 31.86
CA GLU A 1113 58.74 -19.95 32.18
C GLU A 1113 59.40 -18.85 31.28
N ILE A 1114 59.17 -17.55 31.53
CA ILE A 1114 60.15 -16.41 31.50
C ILE A 1114 59.72 -15.15 30.68
N TYR A 1115 59.68 -14.01 31.40
CA TYR A 1115 59.37 -12.61 31.04
C TYR A 1115 57.95 -12.33 30.46
N ALA A 1116 57.08 -11.47 31.02
CA ALA A 1116 57.16 -10.09 31.59
C ALA A 1116 57.00 -8.99 30.51
N GLU A 1117 56.32 -7.86 30.71
CA GLU A 1117 55.75 -7.22 31.94
C GLU A 1117 54.51 -6.33 31.57
N ASP A 1118 53.85 -5.67 32.54
CA ASP A 1118 52.63 -4.83 32.40
C ASP A 1118 52.89 -3.45 31.71
N ASP A 1119 51.99 -2.46 31.49
CA ASP A 1119 50.96 -1.79 32.33
C ASP A 1119 50.24 -0.69 31.43
N ASN A 1120 49.17 0.11 31.71
CA ASN A 1120 48.19 0.27 32.81
C ASN A 1120 46.88 1.02 32.33
N SER A 1121 45.84 0.99 33.16
CA SER A 1121 44.79 2.01 33.50
C SER A 1121 44.15 3.03 32.51
N SER A 1122 42.80 2.94 32.42
CA SER A 1122 41.73 3.96 32.60
C SER A 1122 41.95 5.51 32.58
N VAL A 1123 40.96 6.24 32.05
CA VAL A 1123 40.28 7.49 32.56
C VAL A 1123 39.17 7.87 31.52
N MET A 1124 37.87 8.02 31.84
CA MET A 1124 37.10 9.12 32.49
C MET A 1124 37.07 10.49 31.75
N LEU A 1125 35.84 11.05 31.60
CA LEU A 1125 35.35 12.46 31.48
C LEU A 1125 36.34 13.57 30.99
N ASP A 1126 35.94 14.59 30.21
CA ASP A 1126 34.78 15.49 30.40
C ASP A 1126 34.48 16.43 29.17
N VAL A 1127 33.56 17.38 29.34
CA VAL A 1127 33.12 18.51 28.47
C VAL A 1127 34.25 19.38 27.85
N GLY A 1128 34.04 19.96 26.64
CA GLY A 1128 34.92 21.05 26.14
C GLY A 1128 34.72 21.61 24.71
N ASP A 1129 33.78 22.53 24.56
CA ASP A 1129 33.49 23.53 23.49
C ASP A 1129 34.56 23.99 22.43
N SER A 1130 34.05 24.33 21.23
CA SER A 1130 34.46 25.43 20.32
C SER A 1130 35.62 25.36 19.26
N THR A 1131 35.32 26.00 18.11
CA THR A 1131 36.22 26.78 17.18
C THR A 1131 37.27 26.17 16.21
N ARG A 1132 36.89 26.14 14.91
CA ARG A 1132 37.39 27.01 13.79
C ARG A 1132 38.79 26.87 13.10
N TYR A 1133 38.76 27.22 11.80
CA TYR A 1133 39.83 27.72 10.89
C TYR A 1133 40.90 26.77 10.28
N GLU A 1134 40.59 26.28 9.06
CA GLU A 1134 41.22 26.65 7.76
C GLU A 1134 42.76 26.58 7.51
N SER A 1135 43.06 26.22 6.24
CA SER A 1135 44.23 26.61 5.42
C SER A 1135 45.47 25.70 5.37
N SER A 1136 46.11 25.76 4.19
CA SER A 1136 47.18 24.91 3.66
C SER A 1136 48.57 25.53 3.83
N TYR A 1137 49.63 24.71 3.72
CA TYR A 1137 50.92 25.13 3.15
C TYR A 1137 51.67 23.99 2.46
N GLU A 1138 52.54 24.33 1.48
CA GLU A 1138 53.46 23.40 0.80
C GLU A 1138 54.82 23.29 1.53
N GLU A 1139 55.58 22.20 1.30
CA GLU A 1139 56.99 22.37 0.90
C GLU A 1139 57.62 21.17 0.15
N GLY A 1140 58.15 21.44 -1.06
CA GLY A 1140 59.60 21.41 -1.29
C GLY A 1140 60.37 20.12 -1.69
N LYS A 1141 60.89 20.14 -2.94
CA LYS A 1141 62.27 19.68 -3.36
C LYS A 1141 62.47 18.14 -3.52
N LEU A 1142 63.47 17.62 -4.28
CA LEU A 1142 64.59 18.19 -5.07
C LEU A 1142 64.91 17.35 -6.36
N LYS A 1143 65.90 17.79 -7.18
CA LYS A 1143 66.07 17.55 -8.65
C LYS A 1143 67.04 16.43 -9.08
N THR A 1144 66.87 15.93 -10.32
CA THR A 1144 67.91 15.67 -11.39
C THR A 1144 67.22 15.21 -12.69
N GLY A 1145 67.82 15.12 -13.90
CA GLY A 1145 69.11 15.62 -14.41
C GLY A 1145 69.51 15.05 -15.81
N ASP A 1146 69.61 15.91 -16.84
CA ASP A 1146 70.15 15.72 -18.23
C ASP A 1146 69.70 14.54 -19.14
N GLY A 1147 69.63 14.67 -20.48
CA GLY A 1147 69.76 15.89 -21.31
C GLY A 1147 69.83 15.65 -22.84
N LEU A 1148 69.62 16.73 -23.63
CA LEU A 1148 69.99 16.93 -25.05
C LEU A 1148 69.20 16.10 -26.13
N LEU A 1149 68.69 16.60 -27.27
CA LEU A 1149 68.64 17.90 -28.01
C LEU A 1149 67.40 17.83 -29.01
N LYS A 1150 67.16 18.51 -30.16
CA LYS A 1150 67.85 19.47 -31.07
C LYS A 1150 66.80 20.16 -32.01
N LYS A 1151 66.67 21.51 -32.02
CA LYS A 1151 65.99 22.38 -33.05
C LYS A 1151 64.42 22.36 -33.12
N LYS A 1152 63.68 23.44 -33.47
CA LYS A 1152 64.01 24.87 -33.76
C LYS A 1152 62.79 25.83 -33.61
N LYS A 1153 63.00 26.99 -32.96
CA LYS A 1153 62.36 28.35 -33.13
C LYS A 1153 60.80 28.48 -33.12
N LYS A 1154 60.15 29.25 -32.21
CA LYS A 1154 60.16 30.73 -31.91
C LYS A 1154 59.11 31.54 -32.74
N LYS A 1155 58.37 32.55 -32.22
CA LYS A 1155 58.10 33.04 -30.83
C LYS A 1155 57.14 34.28 -30.82
N ASP A 1156 56.46 34.56 -29.69
CA ASP A 1156 56.12 35.91 -29.11
C ASP A 1156 55.24 36.92 -29.95
N LYS A 1157 54.50 37.94 -29.43
CA LYS A 1157 53.99 38.33 -28.07
C LYS A 1157 52.99 39.55 -28.08
N LYS A 1158 52.19 39.68 -26.99
CA LYS A 1158 51.80 40.91 -26.21
C LYS A 1158 50.85 42.05 -26.74
N LYS A 1159 49.76 42.24 -25.95
CA LYS A 1159 49.28 43.46 -25.19
C LYS A 1159 48.80 44.79 -25.86
N HIS A 1160 47.57 45.19 -25.44
CA HIS A 1160 46.96 46.52 -25.15
C HIS A 1160 47.46 47.85 -25.83
N LYS A 1161 46.52 48.68 -26.34
CA LYS A 1161 45.94 49.88 -25.63
C LYS A 1161 44.90 50.71 -26.44
N HIS A 1162 44.04 51.40 -25.67
CA HIS A 1162 43.01 52.44 -25.92
C HIS A 1162 42.99 53.43 -27.13
N LYS A 1163 41.75 53.94 -27.36
CA LYS A 1163 41.28 55.36 -27.58
C LYS A 1163 40.85 55.85 -29.00
N HIS A 1164 39.61 56.38 -29.03
CA HIS A 1164 38.93 57.38 -29.91
C HIS A 1164 39.80 58.22 -30.90
N LYS A 1165 39.31 58.73 -32.06
CA LYS A 1165 38.15 59.66 -32.22
C LYS A 1165 37.81 60.06 -33.71
N HIS A 1166 36.52 60.11 -34.07
CA HIS A 1166 35.77 60.98 -35.05
C HIS A 1166 36.23 61.40 -36.49
N LYS A 1167 35.17 61.64 -37.32
CA LYS A 1167 35.00 62.53 -38.51
C LYS A 1167 35.52 62.02 -39.88
N HIS A 1168 34.95 62.38 -41.05
CA HIS A 1168 33.87 63.34 -41.41
C HIS A 1168 33.17 63.00 -42.77
N ASN A 1169 32.02 63.65 -43.06
CA ASN A 1169 31.47 64.00 -44.41
C ASN A 1169 30.82 62.86 -45.26
N LYS A 1170 29.83 63.11 -46.17
CA LYS A 1170 29.09 64.34 -46.58
C LYS A 1170 27.77 64.03 -47.33
N ASP A 1171 26.88 65.04 -47.44
CA ASP A 1171 25.90 65.31 -48.53
C ASP A 1171 24.75 64.26 -48.81
N LYS A 1172 23.51 64.60 -49.24
CA LYS A 1172 22.78 65.89 -49.32
C LYS A 1172 21.25 65.76 -49.58
N ASP A 1173 20.54 66.88 -49.33
CA ASP A 1173 19.31 67.40 -49.99
C ASP A 1173 17.94 66.62 -49.97
N LYS A 1174 16.98 67.22 -49.23
CA LYS A 1174 15.60 67.63 -49.67
C LYS A 1174 14.48 66.60 -49.94
N ASP A 1175 13.19 66.93 -49.79
CA ASP A 1175 12.51 68.14 -49.24
C ASP A 1175 11.08 67.83 -48.71
N ARG A 1176 10.64 68.59 -47.68
CA ARG A 1176 9.24 69.05 -47.39
C ARG A 1176 8.09 68.03 -47.11
N GLU A 1177 7.04 68.34 -46.33
CA GLU A 1177 6.76 69.48 -45.43
C GLU A 1177 5.72 69.17 -44.31
N ARG A 1178 5.88 69.83 -43.14
CA ARG A 1178 4.86 70.36 -42.18
C ARG A 1178 3.79 69.41 -41.56
N LYS A 1179 3.65 69.31 -40.22
CA LYS A 1179 3.18 70.30 -39.19
C LYS A 1179 1.66 70.50 -39.21
N ASP A 1180 0.92 70.71 -38.09
CA ASP A 1180 1.27 71.03 -36.69
C ASP A 1180 0.06 70.82 -35.72
N LYS A 1181 0.30 70.89 -34.39
CA LYS A 1181 -0.62 71.29 -33.28
C LYS A 1181 -1.71 70.35 -32.70
N ASP A 1182 -1.52 70.05 -31.41
CA ASP A 1182 -2.37 70.40 -30.25
C ASP A 1182 -3.90 70.65 -30.41
N LYS A 1183 -4.71 69.97 -29.57
CA LYS A 1183 -5.26 70.57 -28.31
C LYS A 1183 -6.25 69.66 -27.53
N ARG A 1184 -5.96 69.53 -26.21
CA ARG A 1184 -6.86 69.59 -25.03
C ARG A 1184 -7.96 68.54 -24.79
N ASP A 1185 -8.00 68.09 -23.53
CA ASP A 1185 -9.14 67.48 -22.81
C ASP A 1185 -10.33 68.46 -22.63
N PRO A 1186 -11.51 67.95 -22.25
CA PRO A 1186 -11.93 67.96 -20.82
C PRO A 1186 -12.19 66.54 -20.28
N GLN A 1187 -11.81 66.16 -19.03
CA GLN A 1187 -12.44 66.49 -17.72
C GLN A 1187 -13.86 65.89 -17.52
N ILE A 1188 -14.28 65.36 -16.35
CA ILE A 1188 -13.75 65.48 -14.97
C ILE A 1188 -14.24 64.35 -13.99
N SER A 1189 -13.56 64.16 -12.83
CA SER A 1189 -14.05 63.54 -11.56
C SER A 1189 -14.25 61.98 -11.50
N ARG A 1190 -13.83 61.22 -10.46
CA ARG A 1190 -13.14 61.53 -9.17
C ARG A 1190 -12.54 60.27 -8.46
N LEU A 1191 -11.57 60.52 -7.54
CA LEU A 1191 -11.14 59.74 -6.33
C LEU A 1191 -10.55 58.31 -6.52
N GLN A 1192 -9.26 58.06 -6.26
CA GLN A 1192 -8.59 57.77 -4.96
C GLN A 1192 -9.07 56.48 -4.25
N ALA A 1193 -8.21 55.56 -3.75
CA ALA A 1193 -6.75 55.55 -3.57
C ALA A 1193 -6.13 54.12 -3.60
N ARG A 1194 -4.79 54.05 -3.41
CA ARG A 1194 -3.87 52.95 -2.97
C ARG A 1194 -4.42 51.51 -2.86
N GLU A 1195 -3.67 50.47 -3.24
CA GLU A 1195 -2.28 50.24 -2.80
C GLU A 1195 -1.38 49.53 -3.84
N THR A 1196 -0.08 49.36 -3.56
CA THR A 1196 0.95 49.01 -4.55
C THR A 1196 1.76 47.76 -4.20
N ALA A 1197 1.79 46.77 -5.11
CA ALA A 1197 2.76 45.69 -5.09
C ALA A 1197 3.97 46.00 -5.99
N THR A 1198 5.17 45.57 -5.58
CA THR A 1198 6.41 45.62 -6.37
C THR A 1198 7.15 44.28 -6.26
N PRO A 1199 7.91 43.85 -7.28
CA PRO A 1199 8.33 42.45 -7.42
C PRO A 1199 9.73 42.15 -6.89
N ASP A 1200 9.89 40.98 -6.27
CA ASP A 1200 11.21 40.43 -5.90
C ASP A 1200 11.91 39.74 -7.07
N THR A 1201 13.25 39.74 -7.02
CA THR A 1201 14.12 39.09 -8.01
C THR A 1201 15.24 38.30 -7.32
N LEU A 1202 15.66 37.21 -7.97
CA LEU A 1202 16.65 36.26 -7.45
C LEU A 1202 18.07 36.81 -7.52
N SER A 1203 18.91 36.58 -6.49
CA SER A 1203 20.01 35.59 -6.57
C SER A 1203 20.98 35.58 -5.37
N SER A 1204 21.56 34.40 -5.19
CA SER A 1204 22.62 33.94 -4.27
C SER A 1204 23.91 34.78 -4.14
N ALA A 1205 24.52 34.77 -2.95
CA ALA A 1205 25.98 34.80 -2.72
C ALA A 1205 26.36 34.33 -1.29
N ASP A 1206 27.61 33.91 -1.07
CA ASP A 1206 28.10 33.27 0.16
C ASP A 1206 28.82 34.20 1.17
N SER A 1207 28.86 33.72 2.43
CA SER A 1207 30.00 33.77 3.38
C SER A 1207 30.29 34.97 4.30
N SER A 1208 30.66 34.60 5.55
CA SER A 1208 31.64 35.22 6.46
C SER A 1208 31.23 36.27 7.52
N ASN A 1209 31.63 35.93 8.77
CA ASN A 1209 32.00 36.78 9.93
C ASN A 1209 31.45 38.21 10.12
N SER A 1210 30.78 38.41 11.27
CA SER A 1210 31.27 39.37 12.28
C SER A 1210 30.69 39.08 13.67
N ASN A 1211 31.43 39.43 14.74
CA ASN A 1211 30.97 39.37 16.13
C ASN A 1211 30.31 40.70 16.52
N SER A 1212 29.19 40.66 17.27
CA SER A 1212 29.13 41.28 18.60
C SER A 1212 27.79 41.04 19.32
N LEU A 1213 27.86 40.54 20.57
CA LEU A 1213 26.86 40.84 21.59
C LEU A 1213 27.14 42.24 22.15
N PRO A 1214 26.12 42.91 22.70
CA PRO A 1214 26.10 43.02 24.17
C PRO A 1214 24.73 42.68 24.81
N PRO A 1215 24.71 42.30 26.10
CA PRO A 1215 23.51 41.79 26.77
C PRO A 1215 22.69 42.87 27.50
N MET A 1216 21.46 42.51 27.85
CA MET A 1216 20.70 43.07 28.99
C MET A 1216 20.05 41.91 29.75
N ASN A 1217 20.21 41.91 31.08
CA ASN A 1217 19.64 40.92 31.99
C ASN A 1217 18.30 41.42 32.58
N LEU A 1218 17.79 40.66 33.57
CA LEU A 1218 16.69 40.95 34.50
C LEU A 1218 15.30 40.60 33.95
N ASN A 1219 14.53 39.68 34.56
CA ASN A 1219 14.79 38.83 35.74
C ASN A 1219 14.12 37.47 35.57
#